data_AF-A0A8H6GLK7-F1
#
_entry.id   AF-A0A8H6GLK7-F1
#
_cell.length_a   1.000
_cell.length_b   1.000
_cell.length_c   1.000
_cell.angle_alpha   90.00
_cell.angle_beta   90.00
_cell.angle_gamma   90.00
#
_symmetry.space_group_name_H-M   'P 1'
#
loop_
_entity.id
_entity.type
_entity.pdbx_description
1 polymer ?
#
loop_
_entity_poly.entity_id
_entity_poly.type
_entity_poly.pdbx_seq_one_letter_code
_entity_poly.pdbx_strand_id
1 'polypeptide(L)'
;MVRRNYTEDDVAEAILDTTDRGLLQNEAAQKRGVPQSTLSGRLFGQASRNERIQAHQRIPKSQEETLIRWVLRQESLGYAPSHSQLRACVEAILKQQGDNKPLGKHWTTRFVKRHLELSTKLGKRQEAARIDGFTPKAVNWYFDIRENEYGWIKPENTVNVDEGGILVGFVPERFKTPSPPQLHSDDTPKTSRQVRDLAKHRSRPTRRKYSKIAKGLEALEMKVAVQNARITGLEEQMAQVRRGKKRKAVPNPNRRFMALAETLTAGEALPDSKKAEIEVDVDEKDESVIEVGVSNSPSFQFKITRSCNREVLFSTYGHVIVFEDQFIELVTNMEPDYNVYGLAENIHDFHLGHNFTQTFWTNDAGIEHGNPIDGNIYGVHPFYQQSRYHKGSNTTSHGVYARNAHGQEWLLRSKTLTYRTIGGSVDIYFLSGQNKQGGSTAIETMRQYHAGCVGLPAMQMFWTLGFHQCRLGYDTLDKIEAVVENYRAADIPLEAIWSDFDMFDGFRSFANNPVTFPPDRMSKWVDWLHENEQYYVPLVWANIYRPNPDDPKDTYGPYERGAKLKAFIRDPESGDFYTGNNWPGFVVWGDFMLPETHKWWAEELKIWYDSVPYDGMLSDLTEPASYCVGPCGNSRLDMNPVHVPFLIPGEKLRMFYEYPDGFSVTNRSEAEMAKELAANQSAEVQAAHVFQVPATSTLGRTEPTPGVRNLTYPPYVLNNLQPGHSIRRMTISPDATHNDELNTTEYQMHNLFGNQISNATYHGLLELFPGRRPFNIARGNFAGIGRYATRWGGDNSSKWGSMFLSISHALTHMMAGIPMFGVDICGYSHNASFDLCARWMSLGAFMPFYRNHNMGGTISQEAFVWSSVAEASRRAIAIRYSLLNYIYTLFYYANTKGGLVMRALAWEFPNDESLKATYSQFLLGPSLLVTPVLTPNSKTVRGVFPGIGEGTRWYDWYTLNEVYAKPQENVTLDAPLEHINLHIRGGTVFTLQKPGNTTTATRRNPFSLLLALDDNEYAEGSVYFDDGVSLKPEATKTVAYTFRKGILRAETTGDYKVSPPLVNITVAGLRKAPKRVEFHSDEGKQKGLSPKLEYSKGTAYVTELEHFTWNGAFRHNFQVTFKY
;
A
#
# COMPACT_ATOMS: atom_id res chain seq x y z
N MET A 1 -42.84 37.36 -34.98
CA MET A 1 -42.04 36.17 -35.36
C MET A 1 -41.46 35.53 -34.10
N VAL A 2 -41.56 34.21 -33.97
CA VAL A 2 -40.85 33.46 -32.93
C VAL A 2 -39.43 33.18 -33.43
N ARG A 3 -38.39 33.53 -32.65
CA ARG A 3 -37.05 33.00 -32.90
C ARG A 3 -37.03 31.54 -32.43
N ARG A 4 -37.03 30.60 -33.37
CA ARG A 4 -36.47 29.26 -33.09
C ARG A 4 -34.96 29.42 -32.94
N ASN A 5 -34.41 28.86 -31.87
CA ASN A 5 -32.98 28.56 -31.83
C ASN A 5 -32.75 27.27 -32.62
N TYR A 6 -31.65 27.21 -33.36
CA TYR A 6 -31.12 26.02 -34.00
C TYR A 6 -29.67 25.84 -33.53
N THR A 7 -29.19 24.62 -33.54
CA THR A 7 -27.81 24.22 -33.21
C THR A 7 -26.98 24.07 -34.50
N GLU A 8 -25.65 23.91 -34.41
CA GLU A 8 -24.88 23.52 -35.60
C GLU A 8 -25.14 22.03 -35.97
N ASP A 9 -25.63 21.20 -35.04
CA ASP A 9 -26.05 19.81 -35.33
C ASP A 9 -27.33 19.77 -36.18
N ASP A 10 -28.31 20.65 -35.90
CA ASP A 10 -29.48 20.86 -36.76
C ASP A 10 -29.06 21.30 -38.18
N VAL A 11 -27.96 22.05 -38.29
CA VAL A 11 -27.40 22.51 -39.57
C VAL A 11 -26.66 21.36 -40.27
N ALA A 12 -25.90 20.52 -39.55
CA ALA A 12 -25.24 19.35 -40.10
C ALA A 12 -26.27 18.32 -40.63
N GLU A 13 -27.33 18.04 -39.87
CA GLU A 13 -28.44 17.19 -40.31
C GLU A 13 -29.25 17.82 -41.47
N ALA A 14 -29.29 19.15 -41.58
CA ALA A 14 -29.89 19.84 -42.74
C ALA A 14 -28.98 19.77 -44.00
N ILE A 15 -27.66 19.73 -43.82
CA ILE A 15 -26.69 19.45 -44.90
C ILE A 15 -26.90 18.02 -45.38
N LEU A 16 -26.84 17.02 -44.49
CA LEU A 16 -27.05 15.60 -44.82
C LEU A 16 -28.42 15.34 -45.44
N ASP A 17 -29.48 16.00 -44.95
CA ASP A 17 -30.80 15.98 -45.59
C ASP A 17 -30.76 16.45 -47.06
N THR A 18 -29.89 17.40 -47.39
CA THR A 18 -29.72 17.96 -48.75
C THR A 18 -28.78 17.11 -49.61
N THR A 19 -27.61 16.73 -49.10
CA THR A 19 -26.51 16.10 -49.87
C THR A 19 -26.69 14.59 -50.02
N ASP A 20 -27.11 13.92 -48.96
CA ASP A 20 -27.09 12.45 -48.86
C ASP A 20 -28.51 11.88 -48.98
N ARG A 21 -29.52 12.67 -48.57
CA ARG A 21 -30.94 12.27 -48.55
C ARG A 21 -31.80 13.04 -49.58
N GLY A 22 -31.17 13.88 -50.42
CA GLY A 22 -31.74 14.44 -51.65
C GLY A 22 -32.87 15.48 -51.51
N LEU A 23 -33.12 16.03 -50.32
CA LEU A 23 -34.14 17.07 -50.11
C LEU A 23 -33.70 18.42 -50.71
N LEU A 24 -34.66 19.23 -51.18
CA LEU A 24 -34.36 20.58 -51.61
C LEU A 24 -33.92 21.43 -50.40
N GLN A 25 -32.95 22.33 -50.59
CA GLN A 25 -32.40 23.17 -49.50
C GLN A 25 -33.47 23.90 -48.68
N ASN A 26 -34.58 24.32 -49.31
CA ASN A 26 -35.71 24.95 -48.60
C ASN A 26 -36.45 23.98 -47.66
N GLU A 27 -36.62 22.74 -48.06
CA GLU A 27 -37.35 21.71 -47.33
C GLU A 27 -36.49 21.19 -46.17
N ALA A 28 -35.20 20.92 -46.41
CA ALA A 28 -34.23 20.58 -45.38
C ALA A 28 -34.10 21.69 -44.32
N ALA A 29 -34.01 22.95 -44.75
CA ALA A 29 -33.99 24.12 -43.87
C ALA A 29 -35.27 24.22 -43.01
N GLN A 30 -36.47 24.11 -43.60
CA GLN A 30 -37.72 24.13 -42.84
C GLN A 30 -37.85 22.95 -41.87
N LYS A 31 -37.53 21.74 -42.33
CA LYS A 31 -37.58 20.48 -41.56
C LYS A 31 -36.73 20.54 -40.29
N ARG A 32 -35.52 21.11 -40.36
CA ARG A 32 -34.62 21.30 -39.20
C ARG A 32 -34.76 22.66 -38.50
N GLY A 33 -35.66 23.53 -38.97
CA GLY A 33 -35.85 24.87 -38.40
C GLY A 33 -34.68 25.84 -38.60
N VAL A 34 -33.74 25.50 -39.48
CA VAL A 34 -32.55 26.27 -39.82
C VAL A 34 -32.92 27.35 -40.86
N PRO A 35 -32.38 28.59 -40.78
CA PRO A 35 -32.56 29.57 -41.84
C PRO A 35 -31.92 29.10 -43.15
N GLN A 36 -32.66 29.13 -44.25
CA GLN A 36 -32.18 28.71 -45.59
C GLN A 36 -30.85 29.36 -45.97
N SER A 37 -30.65 30.65 -45.65
CA SER A 37 -29.40 31.37 -45.92
C SER A 37 -28.20 30.86 -45.10
N THR A 38 -28.43 30.27 -43.92
CA THR A 38 -27.38 29.63 -43.11
C THR A 38 -26.99 28.27 -43.69
N LEU A 39 -27.98 27.46 -44.08
CA LEU A 39 -27.74 26.17 -44.76
C LEU A 39 -27.05 26.37 -46.12
N SER A 40 -27.54 27.31 -46.93
CA SER A 40 -26.94 27.62 -48.23
C SER A 40 -25.49 28.11 -48.09
N GLY A 41 -25.22 28.99 -47.11
CA GLY A 41 -23.85 29.40 -46.78
C GLY A 41 -22.94 28.23 -46.39
N ARG A 42 -23.44 27.27 -45.60
CA ARG A 42 -22.68 26.05 -45.23
C ARG A 42 -22.30 25.21 -46.45
N LEU A 43 -23.27 24.97 -47.34
CA LEU A 43 -23.06 24.20 -48.57
C LEU A 43 -22.08 24.87 -49.54
N PHE A 44 -21.93 26.20 -49.48
CA PHE A 44 -20.88 26.96 -50.17
C PHE A 44 -19.61 27.21 -49.33
N GLY A 45 -19.33 26.34 -48.34
CA GLY A 45 -18.06 26.34 -47.59
C GLY A 45 -17.87 27.49 -46.61
N GLN A 46 -18.92 28.26 -46.29
CA GLN A 46 -18.82 29.40 -45.39
C GLN A 46 -18.65 28.93 -43.94
N ALA A 47 -17.47 29.08 -43.35
CA ALA A 47 -17.19 28.73 -41.94
C ALA A 47 -18.23 29.30 -40.94
N SER A 48 -18.49 28.57 -39.84
CA SER A 48 -19.57 28.83 -38.88
C SER A 48 -19.41 30.16 -38.17
N ARG A 49 -20.48 30.64 -37.52
CA ARG A 49 -20.37 31.86 -36.73
C ARG A 49 -19.36 31.71 -35.59
N ASN A 50 -19.20 30.50 -35.08
CA ASN A 50 -18.24 30.20 -34.01
C ASN A 50 -16.81 30.02 -34.57
N GLU A 51 -16.62 29.29 -35.68
CA GLU A 51 -15.32 29.18 -36.38
C GLU A 51 -14.78 30.54 -36.85
N ARG A 52 -15.65 31.39 -37.44
CA ARG A 52 -15.29 32.76 -37.84
C ARG A 52 -14.91 33.66 -36.66
N ILE A 53 -15.38 33.34 -35.44
CA ILE A 53 -14.95 33.99 -34.20
C ILE A 53 -13.65 33.35 -33.67
N GLN A 54 -13.41 32.07 -33.94
CA GLN A 54 -12.24 31.29 -33.49
C GLN A 54 -10.94 31.76 -34.13
N ALA A 55 -10.95 32.12 -35.43
CA ALA A 55 -9.80 32.67 -36.15
C ALA A 55 -9.30 34.04 -35.62
N HIS A 56 -9.96 34.61 -34.60
CA HIS A 56 -9.56 35.84 -33.91
C HIS A 56 -9.40 35.66 -32.39
N GLN A 57 -9.31 34.41 -31.91
CA GLN A 57 -8.94 34.07 -30.54
C GLN A 57 -7.41 33.97 -30.44
N ARG A 58 -6.83 34.27 -29.25
CA ARG A 58 -5.38 34.37 -29.08
C ARG A 58 -4.69 33.07 -28.68
N ILE A 59 -5.41 32.09 -28.14
CA ILE A 59 -4.90 30.74 -27.86
C ILE A 59 -5.76 29.69 -28.60
N PRO A 60 -5.20 28.55 -29.05
CA PRO A 60 -5.95 27.49 -29.73
C PRO A 60 -6.99 26.80 -28.84
N LYS A 61 -8.02 26.19 -29.46
CA LYS A 61 -9.12 25.49 -28.75
C LYS A 61 -8.61 24.39 -27.80
N SER A 62 -7.62 23.60 -28.22
CA SER A 62 -7.01 22.57 -27.38
C SER A 62 -6.29 23.12 -26.14
N GLN A 63 -5.74 24.34 -26.22
CA GLN A 63 -5.18 25.05 -25.08
C GLN A 63 -6.30 25.65 -24.20
N GLU A 64 -7.41 26.13 -24.78
CA GLU A 64 -8.60 26.51 -24.00
C GLU A 64 -9.21 25.31 -23.26
N GLU A 65 -9.36 24.15 -23.89
CA GLU A 65 -9.86 22.91 -23.28
C GLU A 65 -8.95 22.34 -22.19
N THR A 66 -7.63 22.52 -22.34
CA THR A 66 -6.67 22.17 -21.29
C THR A 66 -6.75 23.14 -20.12
N LEU A 67 -6.94 24.44 -20.40
CA LEU A 67 -7.13 25.47 -19.38
C LEU A 67 -8.46 25.36 -18.64
N ILE A 68 -9.55 24.97 -19.33
CA ILE A 68 -10.86 24.65 -18.74
C ILE A 68 -10.72 23.46 -17.79
N ARG A 69 -10.11 22.34 -18.26
CA ARG A 69 -9.85 21.16 -17.41
C ARG A 69 -8.97 21.49 -16.21
N TRP A 70 -7.96 22.36 -16.37
CA TRP A 70 -7.15 22.84 -15.25
C TRP A 70 -7.98 23.67 -14.25
N VAL A 71 -8.76 24.65 -14.71
CA VAL A 71 -9.64 25.47 -13.84
C VAL A 71 -10.63 24.60 -13.07
N LEU A 72 -11.28 23.64 -13.75
CA LEU A 72 -12.24 22.72 -13.12
C LEU A 72 -11.56 21.77 -12.14
N ARG A 73 -10.36 21.24 -12.45
CA ARG A 73 -9.59 20.43 -11.51
C ARG A 73 -9.18 21.25 -10.28
N GLN A 74 -8.72 22.48 -10.46
CA GLN A 74 -8.40 23.37 -9.34
C GLN A 74 -9.63 23.72 -8.50
N GLU A 75 -10.81 23.89 -9.09
CA GLU A 75 -12.06 24.09 -8.34
C GLU A 75 -12.53 22.84 -7.61
N SER A 76 -12.40 21.64 -8.19
CA SER A 76 -12.68 20.37 -7.49
C SER A 76 -11.76 20.12 -6.29
N LEU A 77 -10.61 20.80 -6.23
CA LEU A 77 -9.66 20.81 -5.13
C LEU A 77 -9.85 22.02 -4.18
N GLY A 78 -10.88 22.86 -4.40
CA GLY A 78 -11.18 24.06 -3.59
C GLY A 78 -10.44 25.34 -3.97
N TYR A 79 -9.49 25.30 -4.91
CA TYR A 79 -8.59 26.39 -5.28
C TYR A 79 -8.96 27.08 -6.61
N ALA A 80 -10.25 27.33 -6.83
CA ALA A 80 -10.76 27.84 -8.11
C ALA A 80 -10.10 29.17 -8.55
N PRO A 81 -9.36 29.21 -9.69
CA PRO A 81 -8.54 30.36 -10.06
C PRO A 81 -9.32 31.67 -10.22
N SER A 82 -8.75 32.79 -9.77
CA SER A 82 -9.34 34.10 -10.03
C SER A 82 -9.24 34.50 -11.51
N HIS A 83 -10.11 35.39 -11.98
CA HIS A 83 -10.00 36.00 -13.32
C HIS A 83 -8.61 36.63 -13.60
N SER A 84 -7.89 37.07 -12.57
CA SER A 84 -6.53 37.58 -12.64
C SER A 84 -5.48 36.47 -12.85
N GLN A 85 -5.55 35.37 -12.11
CA GLN A 85 -4.64 34.23 -12.27
C GLN A 85 -4.86 33.52 -13.60
N LEU A 86 -6.12 33.28 -13.97
CA LEU A 86 -6.50 32.73 -15.28
C LEU A 86 -5.95 33.58 -16.43
N ARG A 87 -6.01 34.91 -16.31
CA ARG A 87 -5.45 35.84 -17.29
C ARG A 87 -3.93 35.79 -17.32
N ALA A 88 -3.27 35.83 -16.16
CA ALA A 88 -1.81 35.80 -16.05
C ALA A 88 -1.21 34.49 -16.59
N CYS A 89 -1.88 33.36 -16.37
CA CYS A 89 -1.54 32.06 -16.95
C CYS A 89 -1.53 32.13 -18.48
N VAL A 90 -2.59 32.68 -19.10
CA VAL A 90 -2.66 32.84 -20.56
C VAL A 90 -1.65 33.87 -21.09
N GLU A 91 -1.41 34.96 -20.37
CA GLU A 91 -0.36 35.94 -20.74
C GLU A 91 1.05 35.34 -20.62
N ALA A 92 1.28 34.39 -19.71
CA ALA A 92 2.54 33.63 -19.62
C ALA A 92 2.69 32.57 -20.74
N ILE A 93 1.63 31.82 -21.06
CA ILE A 93 1.60 30.87 -22.19
C ILE A 93 1.89 31.59 -23.50
N LEU A 94 1.24 32.73 -23.75
CA LEU A 94 1.46 33.55 -24.94
C LEU A 94 2.89 34.12 -24.99
N LYS A 95 3.45 34.51 -23.84
CA LYS A 95 4.85 34.97 -23.75
C LYS A 95 5.85 33.85 -24.07
N GLN A 96 5.62 32.61 -23.62
CA GLN A 96 6.42 31.45 -24.02
C GLN A 96 6.30 31.15 -25.53
N GLN A 97 5.15 31.43 -26.12
CA GLN A 97 4.90 31.33 -27.57
C GLN A 97 5.36 32.59 -28.36
N GLY A 98 6.04 33.54 -27.70
CA GLY A 98 6.60 34.76 -28.32
C GLY A 98 5.63 35.94 -28.47
N ASP A 99 4.32 35.78 -28.24
CA ASP A 99 3.33 36.85 -28.36
C ASP A 99 3.25 37.71 -27.08
N ASN A 100 4.17 38.67 -26.99
CA ASN A 100 4.30 39.62 -25.88
C ASN A 100 3.17 40.69 -25.80
N LYS A 101 2.10 40.62 -26.61
CA LYS A 101 1.01 41.61 -26.57
C LYS A 101 0.09 41.38 -25.36
N PRO A 102 -0.35 42.39 -24.61
CA PRO A 102 -1.29 42.20 -23.50
C PRO A 102 -2.68 41.75 -24.00
N LEU A 103 -3.39 40.91 -23.23
CA LEU A 103 -4.75 40.48 -23.57
C LEU A 103 -5.75 41.65 -23.52
N GLY A 104 -6.80 41.59 -24.34
CA GLY A 104 -7.87 42.60 -24.29
C GLY A 104 -8.53 42.69 -22.90
N LYS A 105 -8.96 43.89 -22.49
CA LYS A 105 -9.57 44.14 -21.16
C LYS A 105 -10.76 43.21 -20.84
N HIS A 106 -11.49 42.77 -21.85
CA HIS A 106 -12.64 41.87 -21.74
C HIS A 106 -12.35 40.41 -22.14
N TRP A 107 -11.09 40.03 -22.34
CA TRP A 107 -10.74 38.68 -22.82
C TRP A 107 -11.26 37.60 -21.88
N THR A 108 -10.96 37.69 -20.58
CA THR A 108 -11.40 36.71 -19.58
C THR A 108 -12.92 36.64 -19.48
N THR A 109 -13.62 37.79 -19.47
CA THR A 109 -15.09 37.83 -19.48
C THR A 109 -15.68 37.18 -20.74
N ARG A 110 -15.02 37.28 -21.89
CA ARG A 110 -15.42 36.60 -23.13
C ARG A 110 -15.07 35.11 -23.14
N PHE A 111 -14.04 34.68 -22.39
CA PHE A 111 -13.67 33.27 -22.19
C PHE A 111 -14.73 32.56 -21.32
N VAL A 112 -15.01 33.10 -20.14
CA VAL A 112 -16.05 32.58 -19.23
C VAL A 112 -17.47 32.64 -19.84
N LYS A 113 -17.71 33.54 -20.80
CA LYS A 113 -18.99 33.62 -21.53
C LYS A 113 -19.11 32.61 -22.69
N ARG A 114 -18.01 32.03 -23.19
CA ARG A 114 -18.06 30.92 -24.16
C ARG A 114 -17.99 29.55 -23.50
N HIS A 115 -17.40 29.48 -22.30
CA HIS A 115 -17.25 28.27 -21.47
C HIS A 115 -18.07 28.45 -20.19
N LEU A 116 -19.39 28.24 -20.30
CA LEU A 116 -20.40 28.55 -19.27
C LEU A 116 -20.24 27.70 -17.99
N GLU A 117 -19.64 26.51 -18.11
CA GLU A 117 -19.22 25.64 -17.02
C GLU A 117 -18.25 26.32 -16.04
N LEU A 118 -17.54 27.36 -16.47
CA LEU A 118 -16.65 28.17 -15.61
C LEU A 118 -17.36 29.34 -14.92
N SER A 119 -18.61 29.67 -15.30
CA SER A 119 -19.28 30.93 -14.94
C SER A 119 -19.69 31.06 -13.47
N THR A 120 -19.85 29.93 -12.78
CA THR A 120 -20.06 29.86 -11.32
C THR A 120 -18.80 29.48 -10.56
N LYS A 121 -17.73 29.07 -11.26
CA LYS A 121 -16.56 28.43 -10.67
C LYS A 121 -15.39 29.40 -10.43
N LEU A 122 -15.13 30.32 -11.34
CA LEU A 122 -14.03 31.28 -11.22
C LEU A 122 -14.33 32.32 -10.13
N GLY A 123 -13.65 32.19 -8.98
CA GLY A 123 -14.00 32.87 -7.73
C GLY A 123 -14.04 34.40 -7.79
N LYS A 124 -15.12 34.99 -7.26
CA LYS A 124 -15.33 36.44 -7.16
C LYS A 124 -14.61 37.09 -5.97
N ARG A 125 -13.29 36.97 -5.94
CA ARG A 125 -12.38 37.98 -5.35
C ARG A 125 -12.74 38.44 -3.90
N GLN A 126 -13.17 37.54 -3.00
CA GLN A 126 -13.37 37.89 -1.58
C GLN A 126 -13.06 36.78 -0.56
N GLU A 127 -13.16 35.49 -0.89
CA GLU A 127 -12.76 34.39 0.03
C GLU A 127 -11.27 34.40 0.38
N ALA A 128 -10.39 34.52 -0.62
CA ALA A 128 -8.96 34.22 -0.47
C ALA A 128 -8.26 35.06 0.63
N ALA A 129 -8.61 36.34 0.78
CA ALA A 129 -8.04 37.20 1.83
C ALA A 129 -8.79 37.14 3.17
N ARG A 130 -9.86 36.33 3.27
CA ARG A 130 -10.60 36.09 4.51
C ARG A 130 -10.23 34.75 5.14
N ILE A 131 -10.01 33.71 4.33
CA ILE A 131 -9.56 32.39 4.79
C ILE A 131 -8.22 32.50 5.54
N ASP A 132 -7.27 33.27 5.00
CA ASP A 132 -5.95 33.51 5.61
C ASP A 132 -6.02 34.26 6.97
N GLY A 133 -7.16 34.92 7.28
CA GLY A 133 -7.38 35.62 8.55
C GLY A 133 -8.25 34.85 9.55
N PHE A 134 -9.25 34.10 9.09
CA PHE A 134 -10.21 33.35 9.92
C PHE A 134 -9.63 32.01 10.44
N THR A 135 -8.46 32.06 11.07
CA THR A 135 -7.91 30.91 11.77
C THR A 135 -8.72 30.62 13.05
N PRO A 136 -8.93 29.36 13.46
CA PRO A 136 -9.57 29.03 14.74
C PRO A 136 -8.84 29.64 15.94
N LYS A 137 -7.52 29.89 15.83
CA LYS A 137 -6.74 30.59 16.86
C LYS A 137 -7.12 32.06 16.97
N ALA A 138 -7.38 32.76 15.86
CA ALA A 138 -7.88 34.14 15.86
C ALA A 138 -9.35 34.23 16.29
N VAL A 139 -10.19 33.27 15.87
CA VAL A 139 -11.61 33.20 16.26
C VAL A 139 -11.76 32.92 17.76
N ASN A 140 -11.03 31.96 18.31
CA ASN A 140 -11.10 31.67 19.74
C ASN A 140 -10.41 32.75 20.56
N TRP A 141 -9.25 33.30 20.15
CA TRP A 141 -8.66 34.47 20.82
C TRP A 141 -9.62 35.67 20.87
N TYR A 142 -10.42 35.89 19.81
CA TYR A 142 -11.49 36.87 19.79
C TYR A 142 -12.63 36.54 20.78
N PHE A 143 -13.09 35.28 20.85
CA PHE A 143 -14.12 34.88 21.83
C PHE A 143 -13.60 34.88 23.28
N ASP A 144 -12.35 34.46 23.52
CA ASP A 144 -11.72 34.44 24.83
C ASP A 144 -11.51 35.87 25.37
N ILE A 145 -11.06 36.81 24.54
CA ILE A 145 -11.00 38.23 24.92
C ILE A 145 -12.42 38.79 25.13
N ARG A 146 -13.39 38.40 24.27
CA ARG A 146 -14.77 38.85 24.40
C ARG A 146 -15.44 38.40 25.70
N GLU A 147 -15.21 37.16 26.14
CA GLU A 147 -15.74 36.64 27.40
C GLU A 147 -15.01 37.29 28.60
N ASN A 148 -13.66 37.35 28.58
CA ASN A 148 -12.86 37.74 29.74
C ASN A 148 -12.69 39.26 29.94
N GLU A 149 -12.48 40.04 28.87
CA GLU A 149 -12.32 41.51 28.96
C GLU A 149 -13.62 42.27 28.66
N TYR A 150 -14.49 41.70 27.81
CA TYR A 150 -15.69 42.37 27.29
C TYR A 150 -17.01 41.70 27.67
N GLY A 151 -17.04 40.81 28.68
CA GLY A 151 -18.27 40.18 29.20
C GLY A 151 -19.32 41.17 29.75
N TRP A 152 -18.96 42.44 29.92
CA TRP A 152 -19.90 43.54 30.18
C TRP A 152 -20.76 43.91 28.94
N ILE A 153 -20.43 43.39 27.76
CA ILE A 153 -21.19 43.53 26.50
C ILE A 153 -22.16 42.35 26.35
N LYS A 154 -23.36 42.43 26.97
CA LYS A 154 -24.42 41.39 26.92
C LYS A 154 -25.32 41.45 25.64
N PRO A 155 -26.25 40.49 25.40
CA PRO A 155 -26.98 40.25 24.13
C PRO A 155 -27.87 41.28 23.37
N GLU A 156 -28.07 42.58 23.72
CA GLU A 156 -29.18 43.37 23.12
C GLU A 156 -29.21 44.88 22.52
N ASN A 157 -28.43 45.78 21.83
CA ASN A 157 -27.12 46.40 21.31
C ASN A 157 -26.14 46.12 20.07
N THR A 158 -25.03 45.35 20.08
CA THR A 158 -24.09 45.08 18.93
C THR A 158 -24.40 43.84 18.02
N VAL A 159 -23.71 43.73 16.86
CA VAL A 159 -24.26 43.37 15.51
C VAL A 159 -24.09 41.96 14.89
N ASN A 160 -25.04 41.50 14.05
CA ASN A 160 -24.84 40.71 12.83
C ASN A 160 -26.02 40.82 11.84
N VAL A 161 -25.79 41.42 10.67
CA VAL A 161 -26.59 41.33 9.42
C VAL A 161 -25.61 41.64 8.26
N ASP A 162 -25.91 41.17 7.06
CA ASP A 162 -24.99 40.49 6.13
C ASP A 162 -24.83 41.18 4.74
N GLU A 163 -24.90 40.45 3.60
CA GLU A 163 -25.14 41.05 2.26
C GLU A 163 -26.64 41.06 1.87
N GLY A 164 -27.53 40.82 2.85
CA GLY A 164 -28.75 41.61 3.03
C GLY A 164 -28.46 42.99 3.65
N GLY A 165 -27.76 43.04 4.80
CA GLY A 165 -27.16 44.28 5.36
C GLY A 165 -27.52 44.68 6.81
N ILE A 166 -26.48 44.84 7.64
CA ILE A 166 -26.26 45.74 8.83
C ILE A 166 -27.48 46.43 9.55
N LEU A 167 -27.67 46.50 10.90
CA LEU A 167 -27.11 45.89 12.15
C LEU A 167 -27.89 46.43 13.44
N VAL A 168 -28.60 45.63 14.31
CA VAL A 168 -28.96 45.86 15.79
C VAL A 168 -29.42 44.55 16.51
N GLY A 169 -29.12 44.11 17.77
CA GLY A 169 -28.10 44.42 18.84
C GLY A 169 -27.93 43.27 19.92
N PHE A 170 -27.07 43.01 20.98
CA PHE A 170 -25.81 43.28 21.84
C PHE A 170 -25.48 44.43 22.92
N VAL A 171 -26.32 44.88 23.90
CA VAL A 171 -26.05 45.55 25.26
C VAL A 171 -27.33 46.14 25.96
N PRO A 172 -27.47 46.32 27.32
CA PRO A 172 -28.42 45.47 28.06
C PRO A 172 -29.30 46.05 29.19
N GLU A 173 -30.03 45.17 29.92
CA GLU A 173 -30.61 45.47 31.24
C GLU A 173 -29.62 46.16 32.21
N ARG A 174 -30.00 47.35 32.68
CA ARG A 174 -29.77 47.84 34.05
C ARG A 174 -31.11 48.02 34.77
N PHE A 175 -31.46 47.02 35.59
CA PHE A 175 -32.37 47.06 36.75
C PHE A 175 -33.77 47.73 36.65
N LYS A 176 -34.78 46.86 36.75
CA LYS A 176 -36.08 47.03 37.45
C LYS A 176 -37.20 47.84 36.75
N THR A 177 -38.12 47.07 36.15
CA THR A 177 -39.60 47.08 36.37
C THR A 177 -40.29 48.42 36.74
N PRO A 178 -41.34 48.83 36.01
CA PRO A 178 -42.54 47.98 35.84
C PRO A 178 -43.13 47.88 34.41
N SER A 179 -44.07 46.94 34.23
CA SER A 179 -44.97 46.75 33.07
C SER A 179 -45.96 47.92 32.90
N PRO A 180 -46.75 48.08 31.80
CA PRO A 180 -47.14 47.15 30.70
C PRO A 180 -46.91 47.79 29.28
N PRO A 181 -47.58 47.44 28.14
CA PRO A 181 -48.57 46.38 27.84
C PRO A 181 -48.23 45.47 26.63
N GLN A 182 -49.13 44.52 26.36
CA GLN A 182 -49.05 43.54 25.27
C GLN A 182 -49.44 44.12 23.88
N LEU A 183 -48.84 43.57 22.83
CA LEU A 183 -49.36 43.55 21.46
C LEU A 183 -49.21 42.11 20.93
N HIS A 184 -50.21 41.60 20.22
CA HIS A 184 -50.42 40.16 20.02
C HIS A 184 -49.72 39.61 18.77
N SER A 185 -49.48 38.29 18.77
CA SER A 185 -48.80 37.51 17.72
C SER A 185 -49.55 37.36 16.39
N ASP A 186 -50.76 37.91 16.28
CA ASP A 186 -51.78 37.35 15.40
C ASP A 186 -51.90 38.07 14.05
N ASP A 187 -51.28 39.26 13.92
CA ASP A 187 -51.29 40.10 12.70
C ASP A 187 -50.32 39.65 11.60
N THR A 188 -49.60 38.53 11.76
CA THR A 188 -48.73 38.01 10.71
C THR A 188 -49.57 37.44 9.55
N PRO A 189 -49.45 37.92 8.31
CA PRO A 189 -50.32 37.52 7.20
C PRO A 189 -50.01 36.10 6.71
N LYS A 190 -50.81 35.12 7.15
CA LYS A 190 -50.65 33.68 6.86
C LYS A 190 -51.13 33.27 5.46
N THR A 191 -51.78 34.16 4.70
CA THR A 191 -52.31 33.87 3.35
C THR A 191 -51.92 34.90 2.31
N SER A 192 -51.83 34.47 1.05
CA SER A 192 -51.57 35.33 -0.12
C SER A 192 -52.64 36.42 -0.30
N ARG A 193 -53.86 36.24 0.25
CA ARG A 193 -54.91 37.27 0.30
C ARG A 193 -54.56 38.38 1.30
N GLN A 194 -54.21 38.05 2.54
CA GLN A 194 -53.85 39.05 3.57
C GLN A 194 -52.64 39.92 3.13
N VAL A 195 -51.64 39.32 2.48
CA VAL A 195 -50.50 40.06 1.89
C VAL A 195 -50.95 41.07 0.81
N ARG A 196 -52.00 40.75 0.04
CA ARG A 196 -52.57 41.68 -0.96
C ARG A 196 -53.39 42.80 -0.31
N ASP A 197 -54.08 42.52 0.79
CA ASP A 197 -54.87 43.52 1.52
C ASP A 197 -53.98 44.56 2.23
N LEU A 198 -52.87 44.14 2.86
CA LEU A 198 -51.86 45.04 3.45
C LEU A 198 -51.23 46.04 2.43
N ALA A 199 -51.34 45.75 1.13
CA ALA A 199 -50.88 46.61 0.05
C ALA A 199 -51.93 47.62 -0.45
N LYS A 200 -53.21 47.51 -0.03
CA LYS A 200 -54.32 48.32 -0.58
C LYS A 200 -54.15 49.83 -0.41
N HIS A 201 -53.39 50.30 0.56
CA HIS A 201 -53.14 51.74 0.78
C HIS A 201 -51.65 52.14 0.67
N ARG A 202 -50.81 51.30 0.06
CA ARG A 202 -49.37 51.55 -0.11
C ARG A 202 -49.02 52.08 -1.51
N SER A 203 -47.88 52.78 -1.62
CA SER A 203 -47.41 53.40 -2.87
C SER A 203 -47.17 52.39 -4.01
N ARG A 204 -47.20 52.85 -5.27
CA ARG A 204 -47.13 51.99 -6.48
C ARG A 204 -45.90 51.06 -6.53
N PRO A 205 -44.68 51.46 -6.11
CA PRO A 205 -43.53 50.54 -6.00
C PRO A 205 -43.72 49.49 -4.89
N THR A 206 -44.28 49.90 -3.75
CA THR A 206 -44.54 49.03 -2.59
C THR A 206 -45.59 47.97 -2.92
N ARG A 207 -46.70 48.35 -3.57
CA ARG A 207 -47.70 47.41 -4.12
C ARG A 207 -47.07 46.36 -5.05
N ARG A 208 -46.08 46.73 -5.88
CA ARG A 208 -45.33 45.76 -6.71
C ARG A 208 -44.46 44.79 -5.88
N LYS A 209 -43.86 45.22 -4.76
CA LYS A 209 -43.16 44.31 -3.83
C LYS A 209 -44.13 43.32 -3.19
N TYR A 210 -45.20 43.81 -2.56
CA TYR A 210 -46.21 42.95 -1.91
C TYR A 210 -46.89 42.00 -2.89
N SER A 211 -47.15 42.42 -4.13
CA SER A 211 -47.71 41.54 -5.18
C SER A 211 -46.75 40.42 -5.62
N LYS A 212 -45.42 40.59 -5.50
CA LYS A 212 -44.46 39.48 -5.68
C LYS A 212 -44.52 38.50 -4.51
N ILE A 213 -44.53 39.02 -3.28
CA ILE A 213 -44.59 38.20 -2.05
C ILE A 213 -45.88 37.35 -2.05
N ALA A 214 -47.02 37.97 -2.34
CA ALA A 214 -48.31 37.27 -2.44
C ALA A 214 -48.27 36.12 -3.46
N LYS A 215 -47.69 36.32 -4.66
CA LYS A 215 -47.53 35.25 -5.66
C LYS A 215 -46.58 34.13 -5.24
N GLY A 216 -45.53 34.45 -4.47
CA GLY A 216 -44.65 33.46 -3.89
C GLY A 216 -45.38 32.56 -2.88
N LEU A 217 -46.23 33.17 -2.05
CA LEU A 217 -47.07 32.46 -1.09
C LEU A 217 -48.17 31.65 -1.79
N GLU A 218 -48.79 32.17 -2.85
CA GLU A 218 -49.77 31.49 -3.71
C GLU A 218 -49.21 30.19 -4.33
N ALA A 219 -47.93 30.21 -4.74
CA ALA A 219 -47.22 29.02 -5.22
C ALA A 219 -46.84 28.02 -4.11
N LEU A 220 -46.71 28.49 -2.87
CA LEU A 220 -46.47 27.63 -1.70
C LEU A 220 -47.78 26.97 -1.23
N GLU A 221 -48.87 27.74 -1.17
CA GLU A 221 -50.25 27.30 -0.91
C GLU A 221 -50.65 26.16 -1.87
N MET A 222 -50.36 26.30 -3.17
CA MET A 222 -50.58 25.22 -4.15
C MET A 222 -49.71 23.98 -3.90
N LYS A 223 -48.43 24.12 -3.54
CA LYS A 223 -47.55 22.96 -3.28
C LYS A 223 -48.00 22.16 -2.06
N VAL A 224 -48.37 22.84 -0.97
CA VAL A 224 -48.88 22.19 0.25
C VAL A 224 -50.21 21.48 -0.04
N ALA A 225 -51.11 22.07 -0.82
CA ALA A 225 -52.36 21.43 -1.23
C ALA A 225 -52.12 20.12 -2.03
N VAL A 226 -51.17 20.13 -2.97
CA VAL A 226 -50.80 18.94 -3.76
C VAL A 226 -50.13 17.86 -2.89
N GLN A 227 -49.29 18.24 -1.92
CA GLN A 227 -48.69 17.28 -0.99
C GLN A 227 -49.74 16.66 -0.06
N ASN A 228 -50.64 17.45 0.51
CA ASN A 228 -51.68 16.95 1.40
C ASN A 228 -52.66 16.01 0.67
N ALA A 229 -53.08 16.34 -0.55
CA ALA A 229 -53.89 15.44 -1.37
C ALA A 229 -53.20 14.09 -1.65
N ARG A 230 -51.87 14.10 -1.83
CA ARG A 230 -51.07 12.87 -2.00
C ARG A 230 -50.91 12.08 -0.70
N ILE A 231 -50.87 12.74 0.46
CA ILE A 231 -50.86 12.07 1.78
C ILE A 231 -52.19 11.35 2.03
N THR A 232 -53.33 12.04 1.84
CA THR A 232 -54.65 11.42 2.05
C THR A 232 -54.88 10.20 1.15
N GLY A 233 -54.44 10.25 -0.12
CA GLY A 233 -54.49 9.08 -1.02
C GLY A 233 -53.60 7.90 -0.58
N LEU A 234 -52.47 8.17 0.08
CA LEU A 234 -51.62 7.14 0.67
C LEU A 234 -52.24 6.55 1.94
N GLU A 235 -52.92 7.36 2.75
CA GLU A 235 -53.64 6.91 3.94
C GLU A 235 -54.82 5.97 3.59
N GLU A 236 -55.56 6.27 2.52
CA GLU A 236 -56.60 5.36 2.00
C GLU A 236 -56.01 4.03 1.47
N GLN A 237 -54.86 4.08 0.78
CA GLN A 237 -54.16 2.87 0.34
C GLN A 237 -53.67 2.02 1.53
N MET A 238 -53.09 2.65 2.56
CA MET A 238 -52.71 1.97 3.80
C MET A 238 -53.92 1.38 4.56
N ALA A 239 -55.09 2.02 4.49
CA ALA A 239 -56.32 1.50 5.10
C ALA A 239 -56.82 0.21 4.41
N GLN A 240 -56.67 0.08 3.09
CA GLN A 240 -57.02 -1.15 2.37
C GLN A 240 -56.07 -2.31 2.71
N VAL A 241 -54.75 -2.07 2.75
CA VAL A 241 -53.74 -3.10 3.10
C VAL A 241 -53.96 -3.67 4.50
N ARG A 242 -54.53 -2.90 5.44
CA ARG A 242 -54.79 -3.35 6.83
C ARG A 242 -55.93 -4.37 6.99
N ARG A 243 -56.66 -4.76 5.94
CA ARG A 243 -57.72 -5.80 5.99
C ARG A 243 -57.29 -7.18 5.47
N GLY A 244 -56.05 -7.60 5.73
CA GLY A 244 -55.51 -8.91 5.31
C GLY A 244 -54.94 -9.78 6.44
N LYS A 245 -55.77 -10.66 7.04
CA LYS A 245 -55.45 -11.82 7.92
C LYS A 245 -54.34 -11.68 9.00
N LYS A 246 -54.74 -11.83 10.27
CA LYS A 246 -53.85 -11.94 11.44
C LYS A 246 -52.77 -13.04 11.28
N ARG A 247 -51.51 -12.73 11.62
CA ARG A 247 -50.51 -13.70 12.11
C ARG A 247 -50.16 -13.38 13.56
N LYS A 248 -49.69 -14.37 14.33
CA LYS A 248 -49.37 -14.22 15.76
C LYS A 248 -48.15 -13.30 15.95
N ALA A 249 -48.09 -12.61 17.09
CA ALA A 249 -46.89 -11.89 17.51
C ALA A 249 -45.74 -12.87 17.75
N VAL A 250 -44.58 -12.57 17.19
CA VAL A 250 -43.31 -13.26 17.49
C VAL A 250 -42.62 -12.49 18.63
N PRO A 251 -42.09 -13.16 19.67
CA PRO A 251 -41.37 -12.47 20.74
C PRO A 251 -40.12 -11.73 20.27
N ASN A 252 -39.76 -10.65 20.97
CA ASN A 252 -38.52 -9.89 20.74
C ASN A 252 -37.27 -10.81 20.86
N PRO A 253 -36.43 -10.92 19.81
CA PRO A 253 -35.27 -11.83 19.83
C PRO A 253 -34.17 -11.41 20.81
N ASN A 254 -34.09 -10.14 21.20
CA ASN A 254 -32.99 -9.61 22.02
C ASN A 254 -33.05 -10.05 23.50
N ARG A 255 -33.95 -10.98 23.86
CA ARG A 255 -34.06 -11.53 25.22
C ARG A 255 -33.18 -12.76 25.50
N ARG A 256 -32.34 -13.20 24.54
CA ARG A 256 -31.35 -14.28 24.75
C ARG A 256 -29.91 -13.81 25.02
N PHE A 257 -29.56 -12.56 24.72
CA PHE A 257 -28.20 -12.02 24.96
C PHE A 257 -27.86 -11.73 26.44
N MET A 258 -28.79 -11.99 27.36
CA MET A 258 -28.60 -11.87 28.81
C MET A 258 -28.67 -13.23 29.54
N ALA A 259 -28.46 -14.36 28.85
CA ALA A 259 -28.56 -15.70 29.43
C ALA A 259 -27.30 -16.59 29.25
N LEU A 260 -26.30 -16.14 28.48
CA LEU A 260 -25.07 -16.92 28.27
C LEU A 260 -24.02 -16.69 29.37
N ALA A 261 -23.94 -15.46 29.91
CA ALA A 261 -23.03 -15.10 31.00
C ALA A 261 -23.34 -15.80 32.33
N GLU A 262 -24.62 -16.07 32.61
CA GLU A 262 -25.07 -16.76 33.84
C GLU A 262 -25.02 -18.29 33.72
N THR A 263 -24.82 -18.84 32.52
CA THR A 263 -24.75 -20.29 32.30
C THR A 263 -23.30 -20.81 32.31
N LEU A 264 -22.32 -19.97 31.94
CA LEU A 264 -20.89 -20.32 31.97
C LEU A 264 -20.27 -20.38 33.39
N THR A 265 -21.03 -20.01 34.42
CA THR A 265 -20.63 -20.13 35.84
C THR A 265 -21.09 -21.45 36.50
N ALA A 266 -21.86 -22.29 35.81
CA ALA A 266 -22.27 -23.62 36.26
C ALA A 266 -21.45 -24.69 35.51
N GLY A 267 -20.30 -25.07 36.06
CA GLY A 267 -19.33 -25.93 35.36
C GLY A 267 -19.65 -27.43 35.39
N GLU A 268 -19.58 -28.05 34.21
CA GLU A 268 -19.25 -29.48 34.03
C GLU A 268 -18.09 -29.58 33.03
N ALA A 269 -17.20 -30.57 33.22
CA ALA A 269 -15.94 -30.68 32.47
C ALA A 269 -16.01 -31.70 31.33
N LEU A 270 -15.26 -31.45 30.26
CA LEU A 270 -14.99 -32.39 29.17
C LEU A 270 -13.47 -32.52 28.93
N PRO A 271 -12.99 -33.67 28.42
CA PRO A 271 -11.69 -34.23 28.84
C PRO A 271 -10.46 -33.68 28.11
N ASP A 272 -9.30 -33.92 28.72
CA ASP A 272 -8.01 -33.31 28.38
C ASP A 272 -7.48 -33.59 26.97
N SER A 273 -7.25 -32.53 26.20
CA SER A 273 -6.16 -32.50 25.23
C SER A 273 -4.87 -32.10 25.95
N LYS A 274 -3.86 -32.97 25.98
CA LYS A 274 -2.58 -32.70 26.66
C LYS A 274 -1.91 -31.45 26.10
N LYS A 275 -1.90 -30.37 26.88
CA LYS A 275 -0.98 -29.24 26.67
C LYS A 275 0.45 -29.74 26.87
N ALA A 276 1.38 -29.22 26.07
CA ALA A 276 2.76 -29.14 26.50
C ALA A 276 2.82 -28.00 27.54
N GLU A 277 3.03 -28.34 28.80
CA GLU A 277 3.21 -27.34 29.84
C GLU A 277 4.59 -26.70 29.66
N ILE A 278 4.58 -25.45 29.19
CA ILE A 278 5.70 -24.54 29.42
C ILE A 278 5.53 -24.05 30.85
N GLU A 279 6.46 -24.37 31.73
CA GLU A 279 6.56 -23.73 33.05
C GLU A 279 6.85 -22.23 32.82
N VAL A 280 5.78 -21.43 32.86
CA VAL A 280 5.87 -19.99 33.03
C VAL A 280 5.92 -19.75 34.53
N ASP A 281 7.02 -19.21 35.00
CA ASP A 281 7.26 -18.90 36.42
C ASP A 281 6.46 -17.65 36.81
N VAL A 282 5.19 -17.83 37.20
CA VAL A 282 4.25 -16.73 37.51
C VAL A 282 4.37 -16.32 38.98
N ASP A 283 5.53 -15.80 39.37
CA ASP A 283 5.77 -15.27 40.73
C ASP A 283 6.54 -13.93 40.78
N GLU A 284 6.32 -13.07 39.77
CA GLU A 284 6.45 -11.62 39.93
C GLU A 284 5.07 -10.94 39.76
N LYS A 285 4.78 -9.96 40.61
CA LYS A 285 3.62 -9.07 40.42
C LYS A 285 3.97 -8.02 39.36
N ASP A 286 3.74 -8.34 38.09
CA ASP A 286 3.84 -7.36 37.00
C ASP A 286 2.91 -6.15 37.27
N GLU A 287 3.49 -5.01 37.63
CA GLU A 287 2.77 -3.74 37.66
C GLU A 287 2.42 -3.36 36.23
N SER A 288 1.13 -3.11 35.95
CA SER A 288 0.66 -2.81 34.60
C SER A 288 1.39 -1.58 34.04
N VAL A 289 2.14 -1.77 32.95
CA VAL A 289 2.88 -0.71 32.24
C VAL A 289 1.97 0.34 31.57
N ILE A 290 0.67 0.08 31.54
CA ILE A 290 -0.38 0.96 31.02
C ILE A 290 -1.49 1.16 32.06
N GLU A 291 -1.92 2.41 32.21
CA GLU A 291 -3.13 2.83 32.90
C GLU A 291 -4.21 3.30 31.92
N VAL A 292 -5.46 2.92 32.21
CA VAL A 292 -6.64 3.35 31.44
C VAL A 292 -7.49 4.29 32.28
N GLY A 293 -7.68 5.52 31.80
CA GLY A 293 -8.61 6.49 32.39
C GLY A 293 -9.87 6.63 31.53
N VAL A 294 -11.05 6.59 32.14
CA VAL A 294 -12.36 6.69 31.44
C VAL A 294 -13.23 7.83 32.01
N SER A 295 -14.13 8.36 31.20
CA SER A 295 -15.21 9.26 31.62
C SER A 295 -16.43 9.07 30.73
N ASN A 296 -17.63 9.28 31.29
CA ASN A 296 -18.90 9.28 30.55
C ASN A 296 -19.49 10.69 30.35
N SER A 297 -18.76 11.75 30.73
CA SER A 297 -19.21 13.14 30.65
C SER A 297 -18.22 13.99 29.85
N PRO A 298 -18.64 14.72 28.79
CA PRO A 298 -20.02 14.86 28.30
C PRO A 298 -20.52 13.66 27.47
N SER A 299 -19.62 12.74 27.07
CA SER A 299 -19.95 11.45 26.47
C SER A 299 -18.87 10.43 26.86
N PHE A 300 -18.96 9.17 26.40
CA PHE A 300 -17.93 8.17 26.66
C PHE A 300 -16.61 8.54 25.98
N GLN A 301 -15.56 8.67 26.77
CA GLN A 301 -14.21 9.01 26.34
C GLN A 301 -13.18 8.31 27.22
N PHE A 302 -12.03 7.95 26.66
CA PHE A 302 -10.95 7.27 27.38
C PHE A 302 -9.57 7.78 26.99
N LYS A 303 -8.59 7.50 27.86
CA LYS A 303 -7.16 7.77 27.64
C LYS A 303 -6.31 6.60 28.13
N ILE A 304 -5.22 6.38 27.41
CA ILE A 304 -4.21 5.35 27.67
C ILE A 304 -2.94 6.08 28.09
N THR A 305 -2.41 5.75 29.27
CA THR A 305 -1.27 6.44 29.89
C THR A 305 -0.19 5.42 30.22
N ARG A 306 1.07 5.70 29.93
CA ARG A 306 2.19 4.86 30.38
C ARG A 306 2.45 5.10 31.87
N SER A 307 2.49 4.03 32.65
CA SER A 307 2.53 4.13 34.12
C SER A 307 3.82 4.76 34.64
N CYS A 308 4.98 4.40 34.08
CA CYS A 308 6.30 4.78 34.60
C CYS A 308 6.67 6.27 34.42
N ASN A 309 6.11 6.98 33.44
CA ASN A 309 6.43 8.39 33.14
C ASN A 309 5.19 9.29 33.01
N ARG A 310 3.97 8.76 33.25
CA ARG A 310 2.68 9.45 33.10
C ARG A 310 2.34 9.94 31.69
N GLU A 311 3.04 9.47 30.66
CA GLU A 311 2.87 9.89 29.27
C GLU A 311 1.53 9.40 28.69
N VAL A 312 0.71 10.31 28.17
CA VAL A 312 -0.52 9.95 27.47
C VAL A 312 -0.17 9.45 26.06
N LEU A 313 -0.45 8.17 25.80
CA LEU A 313 -0.16 7.51 24.52
C LEU A 313 -1.32 7.73 23.52
N PHE A 314 -2.55 7.60 24.01
CA PHE A 314 -3.79 7.72 23.23
C PHE A 314 -4.85 8.43 24.08
N SER A 315 -5.71 9.27 23.50
CA SER A 315 -6.76 9.98 24.24
C SER A 315 -7.88 10.48 23.35
N THR A 316 -9.09 9.96 23.56
CA THR A 316 -10.32 10.41 22.87
C THR A 316 -10.96 11.63 23.53
N TYR A 317 -10.34 12.19 24.58
CA TYR A 317 -10.97 13.25 25.37
C TYR A 317 -11.28 14.49 24.53
N GLY A 318 -12.50 15.01 24.67
CA GLY A 318 -13.00 16.15 23.90
C GLY A 318 -13.61 15.82 22.54
N HIS A 319 -13.59 14.55 22.12
CA HIS A 319 -14.22 14.07 20.87
C HIS A 319 -15.43 13.17 21.19
N VAL A 320 -16.37 13.08 20.26
CA VAL A 320 -17.50 12.13 20.32
C VAL A 320 -17.10 10.87 19.55
N ILE A 321 -17.30 9.70 20.15
CA ILE A 321 -17.15 8.42 19.47
C ILE A 321 -18.44 8.12 18.71
N VAL A 322 -18.34 7.89 17.40
CA VAL A 322 -19.48 7.49 16.55
C VAL A 322 -19.43 5.97 16.37
N PHE A 323 -20.56 5.29 16.54
CA PHE A 323 -20.66 3.84 16.41
C PHE A 323 -22.00 3.46 15.76
N GLU A 324 -22.02 3.47 14.43
CA GLU A 324 -23.17 3.11 13.58
C GLU A 324 -22.84 1.84 12.75
N ASP A 325 -23.86 1.09 12.32
CA ASP A 325 -23.70 -0.23 11.64
C ASP A 325 -22.74 -0.23 10.43
N GLN A 326 -22.66 0.89 9.71
CA GLN A 326 -21.75 1.09 8.58
C GLN A 326 -20.85 2.34 8.70
N PHE A 327 -20.69 2.89 9.90
CA PHE A 327 -19.75 3.98 10.16
C PHE A 327 -19.35 4.07 11.64
N ILE A 328 -18.11 3.73 11.94
CA ILE A 328 -17.49 3.96 13.26
C ILE A 328 -16.42 5.03 13.09
N GLU A 329 -16.47 6.09 13.91
CA GLU A 329 -15.42 7.13 13.98
C GLU A 329 -14.86 7.22 15.41
N LEU A 330 -13.53 7.15 15.49
CA LEU A 330 -12.77 7.32 16.73
C LEU A 330 -11.67 8.35 16.48
N VAL A 331 -11.53 9.34 17.35
CA VAL A 331 -10.48 10.36 17.26
C VAL A 331 -9.57 10.24 18.47
N THR A 332 -8.26 10.17 18.25
CA THR A 332 -7.27 10.45 19.30
C THR A 332 -6.66 11.83 19.09
N ASN A 333 -6.46 12.54 20.19
CA ASN A 333 -5.56 13.69 20.24
C ASN A 333 -4.11 13.20 20.03
N MET A 334 -3.31 14.04 19.37
CA MET A 334 -1.89 13.82 19.11
C MET A 334 -1.09 15.06 19.49
N GLU A 335 0.12 14.87 20.01
CA GLU A 335 1.07 15.97 20.26
C GLU A 335 1.41 16.73 18.96
N PRO A 336 1.64 18.05 18.99
CA PRO A 336 2.13 18.79 17.83
C PRO A 336 3.39 18.14 17.23
N ASP A 337 3.47 18.14 15.89
CA ASP A 337 4.62 17.63 15.13
C ASP A 337 5.02 16.17 15.49
N TYR A 338 4.01 15.32 15.72
CA TYR A 338 4.19 13.89 15.99
C TYR A 338 4.91 13.16 14.86
N ASN A 339 5.68 12.12 15.22
CA ASN A 339 6.47 11.32 14.28
C ASN A 339 5.90 9.90 14.24
N VAL A 340 5.22 9.55 13.15
CA VAL A 340 4.44 8.31 13.00
C VAL A 340 4.89 7.52 11.76
N TYR A 341 4.94 6.20 11.91
CA TYR A 341 5.45 5.23 10.94
C TYR A 341 4.50 4.03 10.86
N GLY A 342 4.42 3.35 9.71
CA GLY A 342 3.65 2.11 9.52
C GLY A 342 2.46 2.28 8.56
N LEU A 343 1.28 1.82 8.98
CA LEU A 343 0.02 1.89 8.21
C LEU A 343 0.10 1.26 6.80
N ALA A 344 0.85 0.16 6.66
CA ALA A 344 0.98 -0.55 5.39
C ALA A 344 -0.39 -1.07 4.90
N GLU A 345 -0.62 -1.28 3.61
CA GLU A 345 0.32 -1.05 2.51
C GLU A 345 0.08 0.31 1.83
N ASN A 346 1.18 1.03 1.62
CA ASN A 346 1.21 2.32 0.93
C ASN A 346 2.58 2.51 0.26
N ILE A 347 2.60 3.39 -0.74
CA ILE A 347 3.82 3.87 -1.39
C ILE A 347 3.97 5.35 -1.00
N HIS A 348 4.53 5.58 0.19
CA HIS A 348 4.74 6.90 0.80
C HIS A 348 6.18 6.99 1.35
N ASP A 349 6.61 8.20 1.72
CA ASP A 349 7.76 8.41 2.60
C ASP A 349 7.62 7.56 3.88
N PHE A 350 8.72 6.99 4.38
CA PHE A 350 8.69 6.14 5.58
C PHE A 350 8.09 6.85 6.81
N HIS A 351 8.32 8.17 6.92
CA HIS A 351 7.72 9.02 7.94
C HIS A 351 6.43 9.65 7.40
N LEU A 352 5.27 9.28 7.96
CA LEU A 352 3.95 9.63 7.39
C LEU A 352 3.54 11.10 7.61
N GLY A 353 4.24 11.83 8.46
CA GLY A 353 3.92 13.22 8.79
C GLY A 353 2.51 13.39 9.39
N HIS A 354 1.87 14.52 9.11
CA HIS A 354 0.65 14.97 9.78
C HIS A 354 -0.41 15.55 8.82
N ASN A 355 -0.37 15.17 7.54
CA ASN A 355 -1.35 15.55 6.52
C ASN A 355 -1.55 14.41 5.49
N PHE A 356 -1.78 13.20 5.99
CA PHE A 356 -1.92 11.99 5.19
C PHE A 356 -3.28 11.31 5.44
N THR A 357 -3.77 10.53 4.49
CA THR A 357 -5.02 9.75 4.64
C THR A 357 -4.78 8.35 4.12
N GLN A 358 -4.46 7.41 5.01
CA GLN A 358 -4.33 6.01 4.62
C GLN A 358 -5.71 5.44 4.32
N THR A 359 -5.91 4.92 3.11
CA THR A 359 -7.06 4.06 2.79
C THR A 359 -6.66 2.60 2.95
N PHE A 360 -7.52 1.80 3.57
CA PHE A 360 -7.32 0.38 3.81
C PHE A 360 -8.44 -0.41 3.14
N TRP A 361 -8.16 -0.87 1.92
CA TRP A 361 -8.98 -1.79 1.15
C TRP A 361 -8.02 -2.50 0.19
N THR A 362 -7.88 -3.82 0.29
CA THR A 362 -6.97 -4.59 -0.57
C THR A 362 -7.42 -4.46 -2.02
N ASN A 363 -6.51 -4.15 -2.94
CA ASN A 363 -6.88 -3.72 -4.28
C ASN A 363 -5.78 -4.06 -5.28
N ASP A 364 -6.14 -4.71 -6.39
CA ASP A 364 -5.28 -4.82 -7.56
C ASP A 364 -5.18 -3.44 -8.24
N ALA A 365 -4.10 -2.74 -7.93
CA ALA A 365 -3.73 -1.49 -8.58
C ALA A 365 -2.82 -1.71 -9.80
N GLY A 366 -2.14 -2.87 -9.89
CA GLY A 366 -1.05 -3.11 -10.84
C GLY A 366 -1.46 -2.91 -12.28
N ILE A 367 -2.58 -3.54 -12.67
CA ILE A 367 -3.06 -3.61 -14.06
C ILE A 367 -3.49 -2.25 -14.64
N GLU A 368 -4.06 -1.35 -13.81
CA GLU A 368 -4.51 -0.02 -14.26
C GLU A 368 -3.55 1.12 -13.88
N HIS A 369 -2.77 0.97 -12.80
CA HIS A 369 -2.08 2.07 -12.11
C HIS A 369 -0.65 1.73 -11.63
N GLY A 370 -0.20 0.48 -11.75
CA GLY A 370 1.06 0.00 -11.14
C GLY A 370 1.01 0.13 -9.62
N ASN A 371 2.12 0.60 -9.04
CA ASN A 371 2.22 1.01 -7.64
C ASN A 371 2.02 2.52 -7.46
N PRO A 372 0.78 3.02 -7.28
CA PRO A 372 0.50 4.45 -7.08
C PRO A 372 1.01 4.98 -5.75
N ILE A 373 1.55 6.19 -5.76
CA ILE A 373 1.83 6.98 -4.56
C ILE A 373 0.50 7.36 -3.89
N ASP A 374 0.45 7.25 -2.56
CA ASP A 374 -0.71 7.54 -1.69
C ASP A 374 -2.02 6.74 -1.96
N GLY A 375 -1.99 5.80 -2.90
CA GLY A 375 -3.13 4.91 -3.21
C GLY A 375 -3.15 3.66 -2.34
N ASN A 376 -4.34 3.12 -2.08
CA ASN A 376 -4.47 1.78 -1.52
C ASN A 376 -4.17 0.71 -2.58
N ILE A 377 -3.38 -0.28 -2.16
CA ILE A 377 -2.89 -1.37 -2.99
C ILE A 377 -3.16 -2.71 -2.28
N TYR A 378 -2.25 -3.67 -2.37
CA TYR A 378 -2.47 -5.07 -2.07
C TYR A 378 -2.69 -5.39 -0.57
N GLY A 379 -2.18 -4.58 0.36
CA GLY A 379 -2.10 -4.94 1.78
C GLY A 379 -2.81 -4.01 2.79
N VAL A 380 -3.28 -4.58 3.91
CA VAL A 380 -3.97 -3.86 5.00
C VAL A 380 -3.40 -4.23 6.39
N HIS A 381 -2.64 -3.30 6.97
CA HIS A 381 -1.99 -3.39 8.29
C HIS A 381 -2.34 -2.15 9.12
N PRO A 382 -3.49 -2.16 9.83
CA PRO A 382 -3.92 -1.07 10.71
C PRO A 382 -3.10 -0.95 12.00
N PHE A 383 -1.78 -0.77 11.86
CA PHE A 383 -0.78 -0.61 12.93
C PHE A 383 0.13 0.58 12.66
N TYR A 384 0.34 1.45 13.65
CA TYR A 384 1.43 2.43 13.65
C TYR A 384 2.34 2.33 14.87
N GLN A 385 3.55 2.82 14.70
CA GLN A 385 4.50 3.14 15.76
C GLN A 385 4.69 4.67 15.80
N GLN A 386 4.56 5.30 16.96
CA GLN A 386 4.87 6.73 17.18
C GLN A 386 6.17 6.86 17.98
N SER A 387 7.07 7.76 17.56
CA SER A 387 8.24 8.19 18.33
C SER A 387 8.10 9.65 18.77
N ARG A 388 8.54 9.95 19.99
CA ARG A 388 8.49 11.26 20.64
C ARG A 388 9.87 11.61 21.17
N TYR A 389 10.49 12.61 20.56
CA TYR A 389 11.83 13.09 20.89
C TYR A 389 11.73 14.12 22.01
N HIS A 390 12.47 13.91 23.10
CA HIS A 390 12.40 14.75 24.31
C HIS A 390 13.70 15.53 24.50
N LYS A 391 13.62 16.81 24.85
CA LYS A 391 14.83 17.62 25.07
C LYS A 391 15.46 17.27 26.42
N GLY A 392 16.68 16.73 26.38
CA GLY A 392 17.45 16.37 27.57
C GLY A 392 17.01 15.07 28.27
N SER A 393 16.25 14.22 27.58
CA SER A 393 15.89 12.87 28.04
C SER A 393 15.71 11.92 26.85
N ASN A 394 15.73 10.61 27.09
CA ASN A 394 15.65 9.62 26.02
C ASN A 394 14.31 9.70 25.26
N THR A 395 14.36 9.46 23.95
CA THR A 395 13.16 9.31 23.11
C THR A 395 12.23 8.22 23.66
N THR A 396 10.92 8.46 23.64
CA THR A 396 9.91 7.43 23.91
C THR A 396 9.23 6.98 22.62
N SER A 397 9.03 5.67 22.50
CA SER A 397 8.17 5.10 21.46
C SER A 397 6.97 4.39 22.07
N HIS A 398 5.87 4.27 21.31
CA HIS A 398 4.76 3.35 21.56
C HIS A 398 4.11 2.96 20.22
N GLY A 399 3.10 2.10 20.23
CA GLY A 399 2.33 1.76 19.03
C GLY A 399 0.86 1.46 19.31
N VAL A 400 0.06 1.50 18.25
CA VAL A 400 -1.38 1.24 18.29
C VAL A 400 -1.75 0.36 17.09
N TYR A 401 -2.40 -0.77 17.36
CA TYR A 401 -2.96 -1.67 16.35
C TYR A 401 -4.47 -1.77 16.55
N ALA A 402 -5.28 -1.47 15.53
CA ALA A 402 -6.72 -1.68 15.58
C ALA A 402 -7.10 -2.92 14.78
N ARG A 403 -7.59 -3.97 15.45
CA ARG A 403 -7.93 -5.25 14.84
C ARG A 403 -9.31 -5.19 14.20
N ASN A 404 -9.40 -4.51 13.05
CA ASN A 404 -10.60 -4.50 12.21
C ASN A 404 -10.24 -4.80 10.75
N ALA A 405 -11.01 -5.71 10.13
CA ALA A 405 -10.84 -6.16 8.76
C ALA A 405 -11.73 -5.41 7.75
N HIS A 406 -12.72 -4.63 8.20
CA HIS A 406 -13.56 -3.84 7.29
C HIS A 406 -12.75 -2.73 6.62
N GLY A 407 -13.26 -2.25 5.48
CA GLY A 407 -12.70 -1.07 4.81
C GLY A 407 -12.63 0.13 5.77
N GLN A 408 -11.49 0.85 5.76
CA GLN A 408 -11.23 1.91 6.71
C GLN A 408 -10.32 3.02 6.16
N GLU A 409 -10.41 4.22 6.76
CA GLU A 409 -9.57 5.37 6.47
C GLU A 409 -8.98 5.95 7.75
N TRP A 410 -7.66 6.21 7.77
CA TRP A 410 -6.99 6.81 8.92
C TRP A 410 -6.43 8.18 8.52
N LEU A 411 -7.00 9.24 9.11
CA LEU A 411 -6.73 10.63 8.76
C LEU A 411 -5.71 11.21 9.76
N LEU A 412 -4.47 11.38 9.32
CA LEU A 412 -3.38 12.01 10.07
C LEU A 412 -3.48 13.53 9.87
N ARG A 413 -3.81 14.28 10.93
CA ARG A 413 -3.92 15.75 10.93
C ARG A 413 -3.04 16.34 12.05
N SER A 414 -2.68 17.61 11.99
CA SER A 414 -1.65 18.26 12.84
C SER A 414 -1.84 18.20 14.37
N LYS A 415 -3.00 17.75 14.87
CA LYS A 415 -3.29 17.54 16.31
C LYS A 415 -4.13 16.29 16.61
N THR A 416 -4.50 15.51 15.59
CA THR A 416 -5.39 14.36 15.75
C THR A 416 -5.06 13.26 14.76
N LEU A 417 -5.34 12.03 15.15
CA LEU A 417 -5.44 10.90 14.25
C LEU A 417 -6.87 10.35 14.35
N THR A 418 -7.59 10.38 13.23
CA THR A 418 -9.00 9.96 13.17
C THR A 418 -9.11 8.64 12.42
N TYR A 419 -9.65 7.63 13.09
CA TYR A 419 -9.94 6.30 12.58
C TYR A 419 -11.38 6.30 12.08
N ARG A 420 -11.61 5.88 10.84
CA ARG A 420 -12.94 5.67 10.27
C ARG A 420 -13.03 4.28 9.69
N THR A 421 -14.08 3.53 9.99
CA THR A 421 -14.31 2.22 9.38
C THR A 421 -15.77 2.01 9.03
N ILE A 422 -16.02 1.28 7.95
CA ILE A 422 -17.36 1.02 7.42
C ILE A 422 -18.05 -0.17 8.10
N GLY A 423 -17.51 -0.70 9.20
CA GLY A 423 -18.17 -1.74 9.99
C GLY A 423 -17.27 -2.36 11.07
N GLY A 424 -17.71 -3.48 11.64
CA GLY A 424 -16.95 -4.23 12.62
C GLY A 424 -17.04 -3.64 14.03
N SER A 425 -15.90 -3.47 14.69
CA SER A 425 -15.82 -3.09 16.10
C SER A 425 -14.59 -2.22 16.41
N VAL A 426 -14.64 -1.53 17.54
CA VAL A 426 -13.46 -0.87 18.15
C VAL A 426 -12.72 -1.91 19.00
N ASP A 427 -11.74 -2.57 18.38
CA ASP A 427 -10.83 -3.53 19.03
C ASP A 427 -9.40 -3.00 18.83
N ILE A 428 -8.74 -2.53 19.90
CA ILE A 428 -7.50 -1.76 19.81
C ILE A 428 -6.48 -2.23 20.86
N TYR A 429 -5.29 -2.56 20.39
CA TYR A 429 -4.13 -2.97 21.18
C TYR A 429 -3.19 -1.77 21.36
N PHE A 430 -2.88 -1.47 22.61
CA PHE A 430 -1.96 -0.40 22.98
C PHE A 430 -0.62 -0.99 23.40
N LEU A 431 0.40 -0.74 22.60
CA LEU A 431 1.72 -1.35 22.73
C LEU A 431 2.64 -0.31 23.36
N SER A 432 3.01 -0.52 24.62
CA SER A 432 3.80 0.47 25.34
C SER A 432 5.17 0.69 24.69
N GLY A 433 5.78 -0.36 24.13
CA GLY A 433 7.19 -0.36 23.69
C GLY A 433 8.19 -0.38 24.84
N GLN A 434 7.73 -0.49 26.09
CA GLN A 434 8.58 -0.51 27.28
C GLN A 434 9.31 -1.85 27.40
N ASN A 435 10.62 -1.80 27.61
CA ASN A 435 11.47 -2.97 27.84
C ASN A 435 11.61 -3.27 29.35
N LYS A 436 12.25 -4.41 29.68
CA LYS A 436 12.50 -4.83 31.08
C LYS A 436 13.41 -3.87 31.87
N GLN A 437 14.05 -2.89 31.22
CA GLN A 437 14.88 -1.86 31.83
C GLN A 437 14.12 -0.52 31.99
N GLY A 438 12.81 -0.48 31.72
CA GLY A 438 11.95 0.70 31.88
C GLY A 438 12.04 1.75 30.75
N GLY A 439 13.00 1.62 29.84
CA GLY A 439 13.07 2.45 28.62
C GLY A 439 12.07 2.00 27.56
N SER A 440 11.72 2.86 26.60
CA SER A 440 10.73 2.54 25.56
C SER A 440 11.27 2.77 24.15
N THR A 441 11.21 1.77 23.26
CA THR A 441 11.85 1.85 21.93
C THR A 441 10.94 1.37 20.80
N ALA A 442 11.19 1.88 19.59
CA ALA A 442 10.43 1.48 18.39
C ALA A 442 10.55 -0.01 18.09
N ILE A 443 11.75 -0.58 18.25
CA ILE A 443 12.02 -2.01 18.08
C ILE A 443 11.18 -2.83 19.07
N GLU A 444 11.14 -2.44 20.33
CA GLU A 444 10.34 -3.15 21.34
C GLU A 444 8.84 -3.00 21.10
N THR A 445 8.35 -1.84 20.63
CA THR A 445 6.96 -1.70 20.15
C THR A 445 6.61 -2.72 19.07
N MET A 446 7.47 -2.90 18.08
CA MET A 446 7.25 -3.87 16.99
C MET A 446 7.33 -5.31 17.49
N ARG A 447 8.23 -5.62 18.42
CA ARG A 447 8.31 -6.95 19.06
C ARG A 447 7.03 -7.28 19.84
N GLN A 448 6.46 -6.31 20.54
CA GLN A 448 5.19 -6.45 21.25
C GLN A 448 4.01 -6.64 20.26
N TYR A 449 4.01 -5.95 19.11
CA TYR A 449 3.04 -6.19 18.03
C TYR A 449 3.14 -7.62 17.47
N HIS A 450 4.35 -8.06 17.09
CA HIS A 450 4.57 -9.37 16.48
C HIS A 450 4.29 -10.51 17.47
N ALA A 451 4.84 -10.47 18.68
CA ALA A 451 4.67 -11.52 19.67
C ALA A 451 3.26 -11.52 20.31
N GLY A 452 2.66 -10.35 20.53
CA GLY A 452 1.43 -10.19 21.31
C GLY A 452 0.13 -10.02 20.51
N CYS A 453 0.18 -9.54 19.27
CA CYS A 453 -1.04 -9.25 18.48
C CYS A 453 -1.22 -10.14 17.25
N VAL A 454 -0.17 -10.31 16.44
CA VAL A 454 -0.30 -10.90 15.09
C VAL A 454 0.42 -12.23 14.88
N GLY A 455 1.27 -12.63 15.83
CA GLY A 455 2.09 -13.83 15.78
C GLY A 455 3.45 -13.60 15.11
N LEU A 456 4.45 -14.35 15.57
CA LEU A 456 5.82 -14.26 15.06
C LEU A 456 5.92 -14.84 13.63
N PRO A 457 6.74 -14.24 12.75
CA PRO A 457 6.86 -14.66 11.35
C PRO A 457 7.46 -16.06 11.20
N ALA A 458 7.12 -16.74 10.11
CA ALA A 458 7.67 -18.06 9.77
C ALA A 458 9.19 -17.99 9.55
N MET A 459 9.91 -18.95 10.11
CA MET A 459 11.30 -19.19 9.76
C MET A 459 11.40 -19.65 8.30
N GLN A 460 12.31 -19.06 7.54
CA GLN A 460 12.49 -19.35 6.12
C GLN A 460 13.40 -20.58 5.91
N MET A 461 13.38 -21.14 4.70
CA MET A 461 14.45 -22.04 4.26
C MET A 461 15.72 -21.21 3.99
N PHE A 462 16.90 -21.85 4.00
CA PHE A 462 18.16 -21.15 3.75
C PHE A 462 18.29 -20.73 2.27
N TRP A 463 17.80 -21.55 1.35
CA TRP A 463 17.87 -21.26 -0.10
C TRP A 463 16.99 -20.08 -0.51
N THR A 464 15.86 -19.84 0.15
CA THR A 464 14.98 -18.72 -0.20
C THR A 464 15.60 -17.34 0.06
N LEU A 465 16.80 -17.30 0.67
CA LEU A 465 17.64 -16.10 0.81
C LEU A 465 18.59 -15.88 -0.38
N GLY A 466 18.63 -16.75 -1.39
CA GLY A 466 19.48 -16.63 -2.56
C GLY A 466 19.06 -15.52 -3.53
N PHE A 467 19.49 -15.62 -4.80
CA PHE A 467 18.98 -14.76 -5.89
C PHE A 467 17.93 -15.50 -6.74
N HIS A 468 16.83 -14.82 -7.05
CA HIS A 468 15.68 -15.37 -7.75
C HIS A 468 15.44 -14.61 -9.09
N GLN A 469 15.17 -15.33 -10.18
CA GLN A 469 14.80 -14.73 -11.48
C GLN A 469 13.40 -15.18 -11.94
N CYS A 470 12.59 -14.23 -12.42
CA CYS A 470 11.25 -14.46 -12.97
C CYS A 470 10.99 -13.56 -14.18
N ARG A 471 9.97 -13.85 -15.00
CA ARG A 471 9.41 -12.97 -16.04
C ARG A 471 8.05 -13.46 -16.52
N LEU A 472 7.13 -12.52 -16.78
CA LEU A 472 6.02 -12.69 -17.73
C LEU A 472 6.52 -12.46 -19.17
N GLY A 473 6.37 -13.45 -20.04
CA GLY A 473 6.95 -13.51 -21.39
C GLY A 473 8.06 -14.55 -21.56
N TYR A 474 8.26 -15.46 -20.59
CA TYR A 474 8.98 -16.71 -20.85
C TYR A 474 7.99 -17.72 -21.44
N ASP A 475 7.53 -17.49 -22.68
CA ASP A 475 6.42 -18.23 -23.32
C ASP A 475 6.68 -19.73 -23.66
N THR A 476 7.89 -20.23 -23.41
CA THR A 476 8.35 -21.57 -23.80
C THR A 476 9.44 -22.10 -22.87
N LEU A 477 9.45 -23.41 -22.64
CA LEU A 477 10.47 -24.08 -21.82
C LEU A 477 11.91 -23.86 -22.38
N ASP A 478 12.08 -23.80 -23.70
CA ASP A 478 13.37 -23.48 -24.33
C ASP A 478 13.94 -22.12 -23.87
N LYS A 479 13.08 -21.13 -23.61
CA LYS A 479 13.52 -19.78 -23.17
C LYS A 479 13.96 -19.77 -21.73
N ILE A 480 13.22 -20.43 -20.83
CA ILE A 480 13.56 -20.47 -19.40
C ILE A 480 14.78 -21.36 -19.13
N GLU A 481 14.96 -22.46 -19.89
CA GLU A 481 16.22 -23.21 -19.97
C GLU A 481 17.39 -22.31 -20.39
N ALA A 482 17.24 -21.56 -21.49
CA ALA A 482 18.28 -20.65 -21.98
C ALA A 482 18.61 -19.52 -20.98
N VAL A 483 17.65 -19.04 -20.18
CA VAL A 483 17.93 -18.05 -19.11
C VAL A 483 18.84 -18.65 -18.04
N VAL A 484 18.57 -19.88 -17.56
CA VAL A 484 19.42 -20.55 -16.56
C VAL A 484 20.83 -20.77 -17.09
N GLU A 485 20.99 -21.22 -18.33
CA GLU A 485 22.30 -21.41 -18.95
C GLU A 485 23.05 -20.08 -19.17
N ASN A 486 22.36 -18.99 -19.52
CA ASN A 486 23.01 -17.67 -19.62
C ASN A 486 23.48 -17.12 -18.26
N TYR A 487 22.76 -17.41 -17.16
CA TYR A 487 23.24 -17.10 -15.80
C TYR A 487 24.54 -17.84 -15.46
N ARG A 488 24.59 -19.15 -15.76
CA ARG A 488 25.78 -19.99 -15.58
C ARG A 488 26.95 -19.52 -16.45
N ALA A 489 26.71 -19.24 -17.73
CA ALA A 489 27.72 -18.75 -18.67
C ALA A 489 28.29 -17.36 -18.31
N ALA A 490 27.53 -16.53 -17.59
CA ALA A 490 27.97 -15.22 -17.10
C ALA A 490 28.64 -15.25 -15.71
N ASP A 491 28.77 -16.44 -15.10
CA ASP A 491 29.20 -16.65 -13.71
C ASP A 491 28.43 -15.78 -12.70
N ILE A 492 27.10 -15.72 -12.85
CA ILE A 492 26.21 -15.01 -11.93
C ILE A 492 25.43 -16.06 -11.12
N PRO A 493 25.56 -16.11 -9.78
CA PRO A 493 24.79 -17.04 -8.96
C PRO A 493 23.28 -16.85 -9.15
N LEU A 494 22.57 -17.97 -9.31
CA LEU A 494 21.12 -18.04 -9.46
C LEU A 494 20.62 -19.20 -8.61
N GLU A 495 19.80 -18.91 -7.60
CA GLU A 495 19.29 -19.93 -6.70
C GLU A 495 18.03 -20.58 -7.23
N ALA A 496 17.10 -19.76 -7.73
CA ALA A 496 15.78 -20.22 -8.13
C ALA A 496 15.26 -19.51 -9.37
N ILE A 497 14.71 -20.30 -10.28
CA ILE A 497 14.09 -19.85 -11.52
C ILE A 497 12.57 -20.00 -11.42
N TRP A 498 11.83 -19.03 -11.94
CA TRP A 498 10.39 -18.89 -11.78
C TRP A 498 9.73 -18.73 -13.15
N SER A 499 8.56 -19.34 -13.30
CA SER A 499 7.69 -19.14 -14.47
C SER A 499 6.39 -18.47 -14.05
N ASP A 500 6.01 -17.45 -14.82
CA ASP A 500 4.72 -16.77 -14.71
C ASP A 500 3.62 -17.58 -15.43
N PHE A 501 2.42 -17.01 -15.56
CA PHE A 501 1.26 -17.64 -16.18
C PHE A 501 1.42 -18.05 -17.65
N ASP A 502 2.54 -17.67 -18.30
CA ASP A 502 3.01 -18.21 -19.59
C ASP A 502 2.95 -19.75 -19.66
N MET A 503 3.14 -20.42 -18.52
CA MET A 503 3.21 -21.88 -18.47
C MET A 503 1.85 -22.58 -18.66
N PHE A 504 0.74 -21.86 -18.53
CA PHE A 504 -0.59 -22.46 -18.42
C PHE A 504 -1.27 -22.72 -19.77
N ASP A 505 -2.07 -23.79 -19.82
CA ASP A 505 -3.04 -23.99 -20.90
C ASP A 505 -4.25 -23.06 -20.70
N GLY A 506 -4.48 -22.15 -21.66
CA GLY A 506 -5.57 -21.16 -21.57
C GLY A 506 -5.56 -20.28 -20.31
N PHE A 507 -4.39 -20.01 -19.72
CA PHE A 507 -4.21 -19.29 -18.45
C PHE A 507 -4.81 -19.97 -17.21
N ARG A 508 -5.16 -21.27 -17.30
CA ARG A 508 -5.79 -22.07 -16.25
C ARG A 508 -4.73 -22.63 -15.28
N SER A 509 -4.82 -22.31 -13.98
CA SER A 509 -3.88 -22.83 -12.96
C SER A 509 -3.91 -24.35 -12.85
N PHE A 510 -2.81 -24.96 -12.39
CA PHE A 510 -2.65 -26.43 -12.31
C PHE A 510 -2.71 -27.18 -13.65
N ALA A 511 -2.77 -26.49 -14.78
CA ALA A 511 -2.78 -27.07 -16.12
C ALA A 511 -1.67 -26.45 -16.98
N ASN A 512 -0.56 -27.16 -17.19
CA ASN A 512 0.51 -26.70 -18.09
C ASN A 512 0.09 -26.79 -19.56
N ASN A 513 0.58 -25.85 -20.38
CA ASN A 513 0.43 -25.91 -21.82
C ASN A 513 1.18 -27.15 -22.39
N PRO A 514 0.50 -28.12 -23.01
CA PRO A 514 1.13 -29.38 -23.43
C PRO A 514 2.08 -29.25 -24.63
N VAL A 515 2.21 -28.05 -25.23
CA VAL A 515 3.11 -27.77 -26.36
C VAL A 515 4.29 -26.92 -25.93
N THR A 516 4.07 -25.80 -25.24
CA THR A 516 5.15 -24.88 -24.83
C THR A 516 5.79 -25.25 -23.50
N PHE A 517 5.07 -25.97 -22.62
CA PHE A 517 5.52 -26.45 -21.32
C PHE A 517 5.10 -27.92 -21.05
N PRO A 518 5.52 -28.90 -21.89
CA PRO A 518 5.09 -30.29 -21.74
C PRO A 518 5.44 -30.83 -20.33
N PRO A 519 4.48 -31.36 -19.55
CA PRO A 519 4.71 -31.72 -18.15
C PRO A 519 5.85 -32.72 -17.94
N ASP A 520 5.99 -33.70 -18.83
CA ASP A 520 7.04 -34.72 -18.73
C ASP A 520 8.45 -34.16 -19.02
N ARG A 521 8.58 -33.07 -19.78
CA ARG A 521 9.84 -32.34 -19.96
C ARG A 521 10.06 -31.37 -18.80
N MET A 522 9.00 -30.70 -18.32
CA MET A 522 9.05 -29.85 -17.12
C MET A 522 9.58 -30.61 -15.91
N SER A 523 9.06 -31.81 -15.62
CA SER A 523 9.56 -32.65 -14.52
C SER A 523 11.06 -32.90 -14.65
N LYS A 524 11.51 -33.42 -15.80
CA LYS A 524 12.93 -33.74 -16.05
C LYS A 524 13.85 -32.52 -15.96
N TRP A 525 13.36 -31.34 -16.34
CA TRP A 525 14.10 -30.09 -16.21
C TRP A 525 14.19 -29.61 -14.76
N VAL A 526 13.12 -29.76 -13.98
CA VAL A 526 13.13 -29.45 -12.54
C VAL A 526 14.01 -30.45 -11.77
N ASP A 527 13.95 -31.74 -12.09
CA ASP A 527 14.88 -32.76 -11.56
C ASP A 527 16.34 -32.35 -11.81
N TRP A 528 16.65 -31.88 -13.03
CA TRP A 528 17.97 -31.37 -13.41
C TRP A 528 18.35 -30.04 -12.71
N LEU A 529 17.39 -29.17 -12.38
CA LEU A 529 17.65 -28.01 -11.51
C LEU A 529 18.07 -28.48 -10.11
N HIS A 530 17.38 -29.47 -9.54
CA HIS A 530 17.72 -30.06 -8.24
C HIS A 530 19.10 -30.74 -8.25
N GLU A 531 19.45 -31.47 -9.32
CA GLU A 531 20.80 -32.03 -9.53
C GLU A 531 21.90 -30.95 -9.56
N ASN A 532 21.56 -29.73 -10.00
CA ASN A 532 22.45 -28.56 -10.04
C ASN A 532 22.29 -27.64 -8.80
N GLU A 533 21.59 -28.09 -7.75
CA GLU A 533 21.38 -27.38 -6.49
C GLU A 533 20.56 -26.08 -6.59
N GLN A 534 19.73 -25.96 -7.64
CA GLN A 534 18.81 -24.86 -7.90
C GLN A 534 17.35 -25.29 -7.68
N TYR A 535 16.44 -24.33 -7.53
CA TYR A 535 15.03 -24.56 -7.16
C TYR A 535 14.05 -23.97 -8.18
N TYR A 536 12.83 -24.51 -8.23
CA TYR A 536 11.78 -24.04 -9.15
C TYR A 536 10.53 -23.54 -8.41
N VAL A 537 10.03 -22.35 -8.77
CA VAL A 537 8.87 -21.71 -8.14
C VAL A 537 7.87 -21.21 -9.20
N PRO A 538 6.74 -21.89 -9.41
CA PRO A 538 5.65 -21.42 -10.26
C PRO A 538 4.74 -20.39 -9.58
N LEU A 539 4.00 -19.64 -10.40
CA LEU A 539 2.78 -18.92 -10.03
C LEU A 539 1.53 -19.83 -10.07
N VAL A 540 0.53 -19.53 -9.23
CA VAL A 540 -0.85 -20.02 -9.25
C VAL A 540 -1.81 -18.84 -8.98
N TRP A 541 -2.94 -18.81 -9.68
CA TRP A 541 -4.01 -17.84 -9.43
C TRP A 541 -4.83 -18.23 -8.19
N ALA A 542 -5.25 -17.23 -7.42
CA ALA A 542 -6.22 -17.40 -6.34
C ALA A 542 -7.68 -17.65 -6.81
N ASN A 543 -7.89 -17.78 -8.13
CA ASN A 543 -9.17 -18.03 -8.76
C ASN A 543 -9.09 -19.22 -9.73
N ILE A 544 -10.22 -19.88 -9.93
CA ILE A 544 -10.37 -21.13 -10.68
C ILE A 544 -11.27 -20.88 -11.88
N TYR A 545 -10.83 -21.29 -13.07
CA TYR A 545 -11.63 -21.24 -14.28
C TYR A 545 -12.99 -21.92 -14.12
N ARG A 546 -14.07 -21.24 -14.52
CA ARG A 546 -15.43 -21.81 -14.55
C ARG A 546 -15.74 -22.30 -15.98
N PRO A 547 -15.82 -23.61 -16.21
CA PRO A 547 -16.24 -24.17 -17.48
C PRO A 547 -17.71 -23.88 -17.81
N ASN A 548 -18.06 -23.95 -19.09
CA ASN A 548 -19.44 -23.91 -19.55
C ASN A 548 -20.12 -25.30 -19.43
N PRO A 549 -21.12 -25.50 -18.55
CA PRO A 549 -21.78 -26.80 -18.38
C PRO A 549 -22.58 -27.27 -19.60
N ASP A 550 -22.88 -26.37 -20.55
CA ASP A 550 -23.58 -26.71 -21.80
C ASP A 550 -22.63 -27.19 -22.93
N ASP A 551 -21.29 -27.07 -22.78
CA ASP A 551 -20.32 -27.72 -23.68
C ASP A 551 -19.63 -28.91 -22.98
N PRO A 552 -19.96 -30.17 -23.32
CA PRO A 552 -19.36 -31.35 -22.70
C PRO A 552 -17.87 -31.57 -23.05
N LYS A 553 -17.23 -30.66 -23.80
CA LYS A 553 -15.77 -30.64 -24.03
C LYS A 553 -15.04 -29.67 -23.11
N ASP A 554 -15.73 -28.68 -22.54
CA ASP A 554 -15.12 -27.72 -21.63
C ASP A 554 -15.14 -28.30 -20.21
N THR A 555 -14.31 -29.31 -19.97
CA THR A 555 -14.15 -29.97 -18.67
C THR A 555 -12.92 -29.44 -17.95
N TYR A 556 -12.98 -29.28 -16.63
CA TYR A 556 -11.88 -28.73 -15.85
C TYR A 556 -11.86 -29.28 -14.42
N GLY A 557 -11.01 -30.29 -14.19
CA GLY A 557 -10.91 -31.04 -12.95
C GLY A 557 -10.84 -30.23 -11.65
N PRO A 558 -10.03 -29.15 -11.56
CA PRO A 558 -9.96 -28.33 -10.35
C PRO A 558 -11.29 -27.66 -9.97
N TYR A 559 -12.06 -27.22 -10.97
CA TYR A 559 -13.42 -26.72 -10.75
C TYR A 559 -14.37 -27.83 -10.34
N GLU A 560 -14.35 -28.97 -11.04
CA GLU A 560 -15.27 -30.09 -10.77
C GLU A 560 -15.11 -30.66 -9.35
N ARG A 561 -13.86 -30.78 -8.86
CA ARG A 561 -13.56 -31.21 -7.48
C ARG A 561 -14.02 -30.19 -6.45
N GLY A 562 -13.69 -28.90 -6.63
CA GLY A 562 -14.13 -27.83 -5.73
C GLY A 562 -15.66 -27.65 -5.70
N ALA A 563 -16.31 -27.72 -6.87
CA ALA A 563 -17.76 -27.59 -7.01
C ALA A 563 -18.51 -28.73 -6.30
N LYS A 564 -18.03 -29.97 -6.41
CA LYS A 564 -18.56 -31.14 -5.70
C LYS A 564 -18.51 -30.97 -4.17
N LEU A 565 -17.50 -30.27 -3.66
CA LEU A 565 -17.33 -29.95 -2.24
C LEU A 565 -18.00 -28.62 -1.82
N LYS A 566 -18.56 -27.86 -2.77
CA LYS A 566 -19.05 -26.48 -2.59
C LYS A 566 -17.99 -25.52 -2.05
N ALA A 567 -16.74 -25.72 -2.45
CA ALA A 567 -15.56 -25.00 -1.96
C ALA A 567 -15.41 -23.56 -2.51
N PHE A 568 -16.46 -22.96 -3.08
CA PHE A 568 -16.40 -21.66 -3.74
C PHE A 568 -17.41 -20.65 -3.17
N ILE A 569 -17.02 -19.37 -3.15
CA ILE A 569 -17.85 -18.24 -2.69
C ILE A 569 -19.13 -18.14 -3.55
N ARG A 570 -20.26 -17.77 -2.94
CA ARG A 570 -21.57 -17.72 -3.60
C ARG A 570 -21.99 -16.32 -4.01
N ASP A 571 -22.76 -16.28 -5.10
CA ASP A 571 -23.53 -15.12 -5.53
C ASP A 571 -24.80 -14.96 -4.67
N PRO A 572 -25.06 -13.78 -4.08
CA PRO A 572 -26.19 -13.57 -3.16
C PRO A 572 -27.56 -13.57 -3.85
N GLU A 573 -27.64 -13.33 -5.16
CA GLU A 573 -28.92 -13.27 -5.89
C GLU A 573 -29.39 -14.67 -6.35
N SER A 574 -28.49 -15.47 -6.91
CA SER A 574 -28.79 -16.81 -7.43
C SER A 574 -28.54 -17.95 -6.43
N GLY A 575 -27.64 -17.77 -5.46
CA GLY A 575 -27.19 -18.82 -4.53
C GLY A 575 -26.25 -19.87 -5.16
N ASP A 576 -25.92 -19.73 -6.44
CA ASP A 576 -24.87 -20.47 -7.15
C ASP A 576 -23.48 -19.85 -6.86
N PHE A 577 -22.40 -20.43 -7.38
CA PHE A 577 -21.05 -19.88 -7.25
C PHE A 577 -20.93 -18.48 -7.90
N TYR A 578 -20.25 -17.58 -7.20
CA TYR A 578 -19.96 -16.22 -7.67
C TYR A 578 -19.01 -16.27 -8.87
N THR A 579 -19.48 -15.86 -10.06
CA THR A 579 -18.69 -15.94 -11.29
C THR A 579 -18.33 -14.56 -11.83
N GLY A 580 -17.07 -14.19 -11.66
CA GLY A 580 -16.48 -12.97 -12.21
C GLY A 580 -15.59 -13.28 -13.42
N ASN A 581 -14.68 -12.36 -13.76
CA ASN A 581 -13.79 -12.48 -14.91
C ASN A 581 -12.34 -12.23 -14.51
N ASN A 582 -11.42 -13.06 -14.99
CA ASN A 582 -9.98 -12.88 -14.86
C ASN A 582 -9.25 -13.50 -16.08
N TRP A 583 -7.92 -13.75 -16.00
CA TRP A 583 -7.09 -14.20 -17.13
C TRP A 583 -7.64 -15.36 -17.97
N PRO A 584 -8.11 -16.50 -17.40
CA PRO A 584 -8.63 -17.61 -18.20
C PRO A 584 -10.09 -17.42 -18.68
N GLY A 585 -10.68 -16.22 -18.52
CA GLY A 585 -12.09 -15.96 -18.84
C GLY A 585 -12.96 -15.88 -17.58
N PHE A 586 -14.07 -16.60 -17.54
CA PHE A 586 -14.91 -16.67 -16.33
C PHE A 586 -14.28 -17.54 -15.23
N VAL A 587 -14.39 -17.09 -13.98
CA VAL A 587 -13.71 -17.69 -12.82
C VAL A 587 -14.55 -17.63 -11.54
N VAL A 588 -14.25 -18.54 -10.61
CA VAL A 588 -14.75 -18.58 -9.23
C VAL A 588 -13.60 -18.51 -8.22
N TRP A 589 -13.88 -18.15 -6.96
CA TRP A 589 -12.89 -18.03 -5.89
C TRP A 589 -13.13 -19.04 -4.78
N GLY A 590 -12.04 -19.60 -4.23
CA GLY A 590 -12.08 -20.54 -3.11
C GLY A 590 -12.64 -19.91 -1.84
N ASP A 591 -13.59 -20.56 -1.19
CA ASP A 591 -14.14 -20.15 0.10
C ASP A 591 -13.27 -20.67 1.25
N PHE A 592 -12.13 -20.01 1.47
CA PHE A 592 -11.10 -20.44 2.42
C PHE A 592 -11.49 -20.26 3.91
N MET A 593 -12.76 -19.93 4.19
CA MET A 593 -13.37 -20.08 5.53
C MET A 593 -13.74 -21.54 5.85
N LEU A 594 -13.89 -22.42 4.85
CA LEU A 594 -14.31 -23.80 5.05
C LEU A 594 -13.11 -24.77 5.16
N PRO A 595 -13.09 -25.71 6.13
CA PRO A 595 -12.06 -26.75 6.19
C PRO A 595 -12.00 -27.64 4.94
N GLU A 596 -13.12 -27.83 4.24
CA GLU A 596 -13.17 -28.64 3.01
C GLU A 596 -12.51 -27.94 1.81
N THR A 597 -12.53 -26.60 1.76
CA THR A 597 -11.77 -25.81 0.77
C THR A 597 -10.27 -25.96 0.98
N HIS A 598 -9.80 -26.05 2.24
CA HIS A 598 -8.37 -26.25 2.54
C HIS A 598 -7.90 -27.63 2.05
N LYS A 599 -8.70 -28.69 2.27
CA LYS A 599 -8.40 -30.03 1.76
C LYS A 599 -8.39 -30.09 0.24
N TRP A 600 -9.39 -29.48 -0.40
CA TRP A 600 -9.47 -29.36 -1.86
C TRP A 600 -8.22 -28.64 -2.41
N TRP A 601 -7.84 -27.51 -1.83
CA TRP A 601 -6.66 -26.75 -2.26
C TRP A 601 -5.35 -27.53 -2.09
N ALA A 602 -5.20 -28.28 -0.99
CA ALA A 602 -4.08 -29.21 -0.79
C ALA A 602 -4.08 -30.36 -1.81
N GLU A 603 -5.26 -30.88 -2.17
CA GLU A 603 -5.42 -31.90 -3.22
C GLU A 603 -5.02 -31.37 -4.61
N GLU A 604 -5.44 -30.15 -4.99
CA GLU A 604 -5.01 -29.52 -6.26
C GLU A 604 -3.50 -29.27 -6.31
N LEU A 605 -2.93 -28.71 -5.23
CA LEU A 605 -1.48 -28.50 -5.09
C LEU A 605 -0.72 -29.82 -5.28
N LYS A 606 -1.18 -30.91 -4.64
CA LYS A 606 -0.57 -32.23 -4.78
C LYS A 606 -0.73 -32.82 -6.19
N ILE A 607 -1.93 -32.77 -6.77
CA ILE A 607 -2.19 -33.29 -8.13
C ILE A 607 -1.27 -32.61 -9.14
N TRP A 608 -0.99 -31.32 -8.97
CA TRP A 608 -0.07 -30.60 -9.84
C TRP A 608 1.41 -30.91 -9.55
N TYR A 609 1.80 -31.03 -8.27
CA TYR A 609 3.16 -31.42 -7.88
C TYR A 609 3.55 -32.81 -8.39
N ASP A 610 2.62 -33.76 -8.36
CA ASP A 610 2.80 -35.12 -8.90
C ASP A 610 3.04 -35.13 -10.44
N SER A 611 2.93 -33.96 -11.11
CA SER A 611 3.21 -33.74 -12.53
C SER A 611 4.40 -32.79 -12.78
N VAL A 612 4.66 -31.83 -11.87
CA VAL A 612 5.78 -30.87 -11.93
C VAL A 612 6.31 -30.61 -10.51
N PRO A 613 7.50 -31.10 -10.13
CA PRO A 613 7.92 -31.19 -8.72
C PRO A 613 8.51 -29.88 -8.15
N TYR A 614 7.70 -28.83 -8.03
CA TYR A 614 8.10 -27.49 -7.56
C TYR A 614 8.51 -27.39 -6.06
N ASP A 615 9.25 -26.34 -5.69
CA ASP A 615 9.79 -26.16 -4.32
C ASP A 615 9.06 -25.13 -3.46
N GLY A 616 8.23 -24.31 -4.08
CA GLY A 616 7.43 -23.28 -3.44
C GLY A 616 6.33 -22.79 -4.37
N MET A 617 5.54 -21.82 -3.92
CA MET A 617 4.38 -21.34 -4.66
C MET A 617 4.22 -19.82 -4.57
N LEU A 618 3.95 -19.18 -5.69
CA LEU A 618 3.46 -17.79 -5.75
C LEU A 618 1.94 -17.79 -5.94
N SER A 619 1.19 -17.48 -4.88
CA SER A 619 -0.25 -17.27 -4.92
C SER A 619 -0.56 -15.81 -5.30
N ASP A 620 -0.98 -15.56 -6.54
CA ASP A 620 -1.29 -14.19 -7.03
C ASP A 620 -2.80 -13.92 -7.18
N LEU A 621 -3.17 -12.64 -7.32
CA LEU A 621 -4.54 -12.11 -7.37
C LEU A 621 -5.32 -12.27 -6.05
N THR A 622 -4.61 -12.32 -4.93
CA THR A 622 -5.15 -12.59 -3.60
C THR A 622 -5.85 -11.38 -2.92
N GLU A 623 -6.24 -10.36 -3.71
CA GLU A 623 -7.08 -9.22 -3.33
C GLU A 623 -8.56 -9.39 -3.75
N PRO A 624 -9.12 -10.60 -3.61
CA PRO A 624 -9.66 -11.42 -4.72
C PRO A 624 -10.00 -10.63 -6.00
N ALA A 625 -9.02 -10.47 -6.90
CA ALA A 625 -9.14 -9.55 -8.04
C ALA A 625 -10.09 -10.04 -9.16
N SER A 626 -10.96 -9.16 -9.68
CA SER A 626 -11.91 -9.42 -10.78
C SER A 626 -11.98 -8.23 -11.75
N TYR A 627 -11.91 -8.51 -13.06
CA TYR A 627 -11.96 -7.49 -14.13
C TYR A 627 -13.38 -7.04 -14.50
N CYS A 628 -14.42 -7.70 -13.96
CA CYS A 628 -15.81 -7.26 -14.09
C CYS A 628 -16.37 -6.78 -12.73
N VAL A 629 -17.20 -5.74 -12.77
CA VAL A 629 -17.80 -5.09 -11.59
C VAL A 629 -19.07 -5.83 -11.19
N GLY A 630 -18.95 -6.76 -10.25
CA GLY A 630 -20.03 -7.69 -9.91
C GLY A 630 -19.97 -9.01 -10.69
N PRO A 631 -20.89 -9.94 -10.41
CA PRO A 631 -20.95 -11.21 -11.12
C PRO A 631 -21.27 -10.93 -12.60
N CYS A 632 -20.55 -11.62 -13.49
CA CYS A 632 -20.68 -11.41 -14.94
C CYS A 632 -20.80 -12.70 -15.76
N GLY A 633 -20.45 -13.86 -15.19
CA GLY A 633 -20.65 -15.18 -15.83
C GLY A 633 -21.96 -15.89 -15.43
N ASN A 634 -22.60 -15.51 -14.30
CA ASN A 634 -23.84 -16.13 -13.85
C ASN A 634 -24.94 -16.01 -14.93
N SER A 635 -25.51 -17.16 -15.33
CA SER A 635 -26.47 -17.29 -16.45
C SER A 635 -25.97 -16.85 -17.83
N ARG A 636 -24.64 -16.82 -18.06
CA ARG A 636 -24.01 -16.42 -19.34
C ARG A 636 -22.74 -17.21 -19.67
N LEU A 637 -22.61 -18.45 -19.21
CA LEU A 637 -21.39 -19.26 -19.38
C LEU A 637 -21.14 -19.66 -20.85
N ASP A 638 -22.15 -19.59 -21.70
CA ASP A 638 -22.05 -19.63 -23.16
C ASP A 638 -21.26 -18.46 -23.76
N MET A 639 -21.18 -17.34 -23.04
CA MET A 639 -20.43 -16.13 -23.42
C MET A 639 -19.00 -16.10 -22.83
N ASN A 640 -18.43 -17.25 -22.41
CA ASN A 640 -17.12 -17.30 -21.73
C ASN A 640 -16.01 -16.65 -22.60
N PRO A 641 -15.41 -15.53 -22.18
CA PRO A 641 -14.51 -14.78 -23.04
C PRO A 641 -13.16 -15.49 -23.15
N VAL A 642 -12.83 -15.91 -24.38
CA VAL A 642 -11.56 -16.58 -24.76
C VAL A 642 -10.32 -15.71 -24.50
N HIS A 643 -10.51 -14.41 -24.25
CA HIS A 643 -9.46 -13.45 -23.94
C HIS A 643 -9.98 -12.36 -23.01
N VAL A 644 -9.10 -11.80 -22.17
CA VAL A 644 -9.41 -10.65 -21.30
C VAL A 644 -9.84 -9.41 -22.13
N PRO A 645 -10.67 -8.50 -21.57
CA PRO A 645 -11.24 -7.35 -22.29
C PRO A 645 -10.24 -6.18 -22.50
N PHE A 646 -8.95 -6.49 -22.56
CA PHE A 646 -7.84 -5.57 -22.81
C PHE A 646 -6.70 -6.34 -23.48
N LEU A 647 -5.80 -5.63 -24.19
CA LEU A 647 -4.60 -6.24 -24.75
C LEU A 647 -3.67 -6.77 -23.65
N ILE A 648 -2.99 -7.89 -23.84
CA ILE A 648 -2.02 -8.45 -22.89
C ILE A 648 -0.63 -7.78 -23.06
N PRO A 649 0.10 -7.47 -21.98
CA PRO A 649 1.50 -7.02 -22.05
C PRO A 649 2.36 -7.89 -22.98
N GLY A 650 2.89 -7.31 -24.05
CA GLY A 650 3.67 -8.03 -25.07
C GLY A 650 2.94 -8.37 -26.37
N GLU A 651 1.62 -8.15 -26.46
CA GLU A 651 0.94 -8.12 -27.76
C GLU A 651 1.41 -6.93 -28.62
N LYS A 652 1.28 -7.04 -29.96
CA LYS A 652 1.74 -6.04 -30.94
C LYS A 652 1.38 -4.58 -30.58
N LEU A 653 0.22 -4.37 -29.96
CA LEU A 653 -0.33 -3.06 -29.62
C LEU A 653 -0.20 -2.69 -28.12
N ARG A 654 0.44 -3.53 -27.30
CA ARG A 654 0.74 -3.28 -25.88
C ARG A 654 2.21 -3.63 -25.56
N MET A 655 3.12 -3.08 -26.36
CA MET A 655 4.56 -3.03 -26.06
C MET A 655 4.88 -1.80 -25.19
N PHE A 656 5.92 -1.90 -24.36
CA PHE A 656 6.38 -0.82 -23.50
C PHE A 656 7.62 -0.13 -24.09
N TYR A 657 7.55 1.19 -24.22
CA TYR A 657 8.61 2.03 -24.77
C TYR A 657 9.11 3.13 -23.80
N GLU A 658 8.50 3.24 -22.63
CA GLU A 658 8.99 4.11 -21.55
C GLU A 658 10.28 3.55 -20.93
N TYR A 659 11.21 4.46 -20.61
CA TYR A 659 12.49 4.20 -19.94
C TYR A 659 12.64 5.13 -18.72
N PRO A 660 13.49 4.81 -17.72
CA PRO A 660 13.70 5.65 -16.54
C PRO A 660 14.25 7.04 -16.84
N ASP A 661 14.00 7.96 -15.90
CA ASP A 661 14.61 9.29 -15.87
C ASP A 661 16.14 9.22 -16.05
N GLY A 662 16.66 10.16 -16.84
CA GLY A 662 18.08 10.24 -17.19
C GLY A 662 18.50 9.38 -18.39
N PHE A 663 17.72 8.40 -18.84
CA PHE A 663 18.09 7.54 -19.99
C PHE A 663 18.32 8.33 -21.29
N SER A 664 17.54 9.39 -21.54
CA SER A 664 17.72 10.28 -22.71
C SER A 664 19.01 11.13 -22.69
N VAL A 665 19.74 11.14 -21.56
CA VAL A 665 21.05 11.78 -21.43
C VAL A 665 22.17 10.85 -21.93
N THR A 666 22.08 9.56 -21.63
CA THR A 666 23.08 8.54 -22.02
C THR A 666 22.79 7.92 -23.39
N ASN A 667 21.51 7.65 -23.68
CA ASN A 667 21.05 6.81 -24.78
C ASN A 667 20.06 7.56 -25.69
N ARG A 668 20.43 8.79 -26.09
CA ARG A 668 19.51 9.71 -26.80
C ARG A 668 18.84 9.09 -28.03
N SER A 669 19.58 8.42 -28.90
CA SER A 669 19.04 7.87 -30.16
C SER A 669 17.96 6.80 -29.91
N GLU A 670 18.20 5.93 -28.93
CA GLU A 670 17.26 4.90 -28.49
C GLU A 670 16.03 5.53 -27.82
N ALA A 671 16.24 6.57 -27.00
CA ALA A 671 15.17 7.32 -26.36
C ALA A 671 14.27 8.09 -27.33
N GLU A 672 14.79 8.60 -28.47
CA GLU A 672 13.94 9.20 -29.51
C GLU A 672 13.21 8.11 -30.33
N MET A 673 13.88 7.02 -30.71
CA MET A 673 13.26 5.89 -31.41
C MET A 673 12.11 5.27 -30.59
N ALA A 674 12.30 5.11 -29.28
CA ALA A 674 11.26 4.60 -28.38
C ALA A 674 10.03 5.51 -28.33
N LYS A 675 10.20 6.85 -28.35
CA LYS A 675 9.07 7.79 -28.45
C LYS A 675 8.34 7.69 -29.78
N GLU A 676 9.06 7.50 -30.88
CA GLU A 676 8.47 7.33 -32.21
C GLU A 676 7.63 6.04 -32.27
N LEU A 677 8.16 4.93 -31.75
CA LEU A 677 7.42 3.67 -31.62
C LEU A 677 6.21 3.79 -30.69
N ALA A 678 6.33 4.50 -29.56
CA ALA A 678 5.21 4.79 -28.66
C ALA A 678 4.10 5.61 -29.34
N ALA A 679 4.47 6.62 -30.13
CA ALA A 679 3.54 7.44 -30.90
C ALA A 679 2.84 6.63 -31.99
N ASN A 680 3.58 5.77 -32.71
CA ASN A 680 3.03 4.89 -33.74
C ASN A 680 2.06 3.85 -33.15
N GLN A 681 2.42 3.18 -32.04
CA GLN A 681 1.51 2.28 -31.32
C GLN A 681 0.25 3.02 -30.83
N SER A 682 0.40 4.23 -30.30
CA SER A 682 -0.74 5.06 -29.85
C SER A 682 -1.69 5.42 -31.00
N ALA A 683 -1.16 5.64 -32.20
CA ALA A 683 -1.96 5.89 -33.41
C ALA A 683 -2.63 4.61 -33.94
N GLU A 684 -1.93 3.47 -33.96
CA GLU A 684 -2.52 2.18 -34.36
C GLU A 684 -3.65 1.75 -33.41
N VAL A 685 -3.49 1.87 -32.09
CA VAL A 685 -4.54 1.56 -31.10
C VAL A 685 -5.79 2.42 -31.32
N GLN A 686 -5.63 3.73 -31.59
CA GLN A 686 -6.74 4.63 -31.87
C GLN A 686 -7.44 4.28 -33.21
N ALA A 687 -6.68 3.90 -34.24
CA ALA A 687 -7.21 3.56 -35.55
C ALA A 687 -7.91 2.18 -35.59
N ALA A 688 -7.46 1.22 -34.78
CA ALA A 688 -7.97 -0.14 -34.77
C ALA A 688 -9.28 -0.33 -33.99
N HIS A 689 -9.82 0.73 -33.36
CA HIS A 689 -11.00 0.69 -32.48
C HIS A 689 -10.90 -0.36 -31.33
N VAL A 690 -9.68 -0.71 -30.93
CA VAL A 690 -9.40 -1.70 -29.88
C VAL A 690 -9.85 -1.15 -28.52
N PHE A 691 -11.01 -1.64 -28.09
CA PHE A 691 -11.73 -1.30 -26.85
C PHE A 691 -12.05 0.18 -26.64
N GLN A 692 -13.26 0.58 -27.05
CA GLN A 692 -14.01 1.54 -26.22
C GLN A 692 -14.40 0.86 -24.90
N VAL A 693 -13.56 0.99 -23.87
CA VAL A 693 -13.99 0.70 -22.49
C VAL A 693 -15.21 1.60 -22.21
N PRO A 694 -16.39 1.04 -21.90
CA PRO A 694 -17.55 1.86 -21.60
C PRO A 694 -17.24 2.77 -20.41
N ALA A 695 -17.51 4.06 -20.55
CA ALA A 695 -17.35 5.00 -19.44
C ALA A 695 -18.38 4.67 -18.35
N THR A 696 -18.01 3.78 -17.42
CA THR A 696 -18.84 3.35 -16.30
C THR A 696 -19.31 4.59 -15.55
N SER A 697 -20.63 4.81 -15.52
CA SER A 697 -21.23 5.97 -14.87
C SER A 697 -20.83 6.02 -13.41
N THR A 698 -20.40 7.20 -12.95
CA THR A 698 -19.92 7.43 -11.59
C THR A 698 -21.05 7.26 -10.57
N LEU A 699 -21.22 6.04 -10.08
CA LEU A 699 -22.06 5.71 -8.91
C LEU A 699 -21.35 6.09 -7.60
N GLY A 700 -21.01 7.37 -7.48
CA GLY A 700 -20.53 7.97 -6.23
C GLY A 700 -21.72 8.46 -5.39
N ARG A 701 -21.72 8.11 -4.10
CA ARG A 701 -22.75 8.45 -3.10
C ARG A 701 -24.20 8.06 -3.45
N THR A 702 -24.66 6.96 -2.86
CA THR A 702 -26.06 6.83 -2.46
C THR A 702 -26.36 7.76 -1.27
N GLU A 703 -27.56 8.35 -1.21
CA GLU A 703 -28.03 8.97 0.04
C GLU A 703 -28.28 7.86 1.09
N PRO A 704 -27.75 7.99 2.33
CA PRO A 704 -27.99 7.00 3.39
C PRO A 704 -29.49 6.84 3.67
N THR A 705 -30.02 5.64 3.45
CA THR A 705 -31.41 5.31 3.76
C THR A 705 -31.49 4.76 5.19
N PRO A 706 -32.12 5.46 6.15
CA PRO A 706 -32.06 5.06 7.55
C PRO A 706 -32.60 3.64 7.79
N GLY A 707 -31.80 2.79 8.46
CA GLY A 707 -32.14 1.40 8.74
C GLY A 707 -31.96 0.42 7.56
N VAL A 708 -31.38 0.86 6.43
CA VAL A 708 -31.04 -0.02 5.30
C VAL A 708 -29.52 -0.16 5.22
N ARG A 709 -29.02 -1.36 5.49
CA ARG A 709 -27.61 -1.73 5.32
C ARG A 709 -27.31 -1.97 3.84
N ASN A 710 -26.41 -1.20 3.26
CA ASN A 710 -26.02 -1.28 1.85
C ASN A 710 -24.53 -1.60 1.74
N LEU A 711 -24.21 -2.87 1.48
CA LEU A 711 -22.82 -3.36 1.39
C LEU A 711 -22.14 -2.87 0.09
N THR A 712 -22.94 -2.81 -0.97
CA THR A 712 -22.57 -2.50 -2.35
C THR A 712 -22.24 -1.00 -2.52
N TYR A 713 -22.92 -0.13 -1.78
CA TYR A 713 -22.71 1.31 -1.68
C TYR A 713 -22.91 1.79 -0.22
N PRO A 714 -21.88 1.70 0.64
CA PRO A 714 -21.98 2.12 2.03
C PRO A 714 -22.22 3.63 2.19
N PRO A 715 -22.81 4.07 3.32
CA PRO A 715 -23.12 5.48 3.57
C PRO A 715 -21.85 6.34 3.72
N TYR A 716 -20.74 5.74 4.16
CA TYR A 716 -19.42 6.33 4.11
C TYR A 716 -18.64 5.78 2.90
N VAL A 717 -18.15 6.69 2.04
CA VAL A 717 -17.36 6.35 0.87
C VAL A 717 -15.88 6.53 1.22
N LEU A 718 -15.14 5.42 1.27
CA LEU A 718 -13.67 5.42 1.38
C LEU A 718 -13.05 6.10 0.17
N ASN A 719 -11.89 6.76 0.31
CA ASN A 719 -11.04 7.19 -0.80
C ASN A 719 -10.32 6.00 -1.48
N ASN A 720 -11.09 5.00 -1.91
CA ASN A 720 -10.55 3.91 -2.74
C ASN A 720 -10.01 4.49 -4.05
N LEU A 721 -8.85 4.01 -4.48
CA LEU A 721 -8.16 4.39 -5.71
C LEU A 721 -9.05 4.29 -6.96
N GLN A 722 -9.93 3.28 -6.98
CA GLN A 722 -10.76 2.93 -8.13
C GLN A 722 -11.71 4.07 -8.56
N PRO A 723 -11.92 4.31 -9.87
CA PRO A 723 -12.80 5.38 -10.38
C PRO A 723 -14.18 5.43 -9.73
N GLY A 724 -14.57 6.63 -9.27
CA GLY A 724 -15.80 6.85 -8.50
C GLY A 724 -15.73 6.39 -7.04
N HIS A 725 -14.55 6.00 -6.55
CA HIS A 725 -14.30 5.43 -5.22
C HIS A 725 -15.07 4.12 -4.95
N SER A 726 -15.32 3.34 -6.00
CA SER A 726 -16.09 2.10 -5.91
C SER A 726 -15.30 0.98 -5.24
N ILE A 727 -15.81 0.42 -4.14
CA ILE A 727 -15.28 -0.78 -3.48
C ILE A 727 -15.64 -2.10 -4.21
N ARG A 728 -16.12 -2.02 -5.46
CA ARG A 728 -16.59 -3.16 -6.28
C ARG A 728 -15.79 -3.39 -7.57
N ARG A 729 -14.73 -2.61 -7.80
CA ARG A 729 -13.93 -2.64 -9.03
C ARG A 729 -12.55 -3.23 -8.73
N MET A 730 -12.01 -4.01 -9.66
CA MET A 730 -10.82 -4.83 -9.46
C MET A 730 -10.94 -5.85 -8.31
N THR A 731 -12.17 -6.23 -7.91
CA THR A 731 -12.46 -7.26 -6.91
C THR A 731 -13.89 -7.80 -7.08
N ILE A 732 -14.21 -8.90 -6.41
CA ILE A 732 -15.57 -9.45 -6.25
C ILE A 732 -16.49 -8.49 -5.47
N SER A 733 -17.82 -8.68 -5.54
CA SER A 733 -18.75 -7.76 -4.88
C SER A 733 -18.74 -7.92 -3.35
N PRO A 734 -18.87 -6.83 -2.57
CA PRO A 734 -18.95 -6.91 -1.10
C PRO A 734 -20.15 -7.68 -0.53
N ASP A 735 -21.16 -7.97 -1.36
CA ASP A 735 -22.32 -8.81 -1.05
C ASP A 735 -22.13 -10.29 -1.47
N ALA A 736 -21.02 -10.65 -2.12
CA ALA A 736 -20.60 -12.04 -2.30
C ALA A 736 -20.47 -12.72 -0.92
N THR A 737 -20.92 -13.98 -0.85
CA THR A 737 -21.33 -14.61 0.40
C THR A 737 -20.61 -15.94 0.62
N HIS A 738 -19.95 -16.10 1.77
CA HIS A 738 -19.31 -17.35 2.21
C HIS A 738 -20.36 -18.42 2.56
N ASN A 739 -19.94 -19.68 2.62
CA ASN A 739 -20.78 -20.85 2.89
C ASN A 739 -20.89 -21.20 4.39
N ASP A 740 -20.48 -20.29 5.28
CA ASP A 740 -20.59 -20.45 6.71
C ASP A 740 -22.05 -20.33 7.21
N GLU A 741 -22.30 -20.74 8.46
CA GLU A 741 -23.65 -20.72 9.04
C GLU A 741 -24.26 -19.31 9.17
N LEU A 742 -23.43 -18.26 9.17
CA LEU A 742 -23.88 -16.87 9.29
C LEU A 742 -24.16 -16.21 7.93
N ASN A 743 -23.73 -16.82 6.82
CA ASN A 743 -23.68 -16.20 5.49
C ASN A 743 -22.88 -14.88 5.54
N THR A 744 -21.66 -14.95 6.07
CA THR A 744 -20.73 -13.84 6.16
C THR A 744 -20.42 -13.32 4.74
N THR A 745 -20.28 -12.00 4.57
CA THR A 745 -20.07 -11.39 3.25
C THR A 745 -18.69 -10.77 3.08
N GLU A 746 -18.25 -10.62 1.83
CA GLU A 746 -16.94 -10.05 1.48
C GLU A 746 -16.74 -8.61 1.99
N TYR A 747 -17.81 -7.84 2.22
CA TYR A 747 -17.78 -6.56 2.95
C TYR A 747 -17.06 -6.64 4.32
N GLN A 748 -17.05 -7.82 4.93
CA GLN A 748 -16.44 -8.12 6.23
C GLN A 748 -15.08 -8.83 6.08
N MET A 749 -14.86 -9.54 4.96
CA MET A 749 -13.79 -10.54 4.79
C MET A 749 -12.80 -10.25 3.66
N HIS A 750 -13.08 -9.32 2.76
CA HIS A 750 -12.28 -9.01 1.56
C HIS A 750 -10.79 -8.77 1.86
N ASN A 751 -10.50 -7.94 2.87
CA ASN A 751 -9.12 -7.69 3.31
C ASN A 751 -8.43 -8.93 3.92
N LEU A 752 -9.18 -9.97 4.31
CA LEU A 752 -8.66 -11.20 4.92
C LEU A 752 -8.45 -12.34 3.92
N PHE A 753 -9.08 -12.32 2.73
CA PHE A 753 -9.00 -13.39 1.74
C PHE A 753 -7.53 -13.81 1.46
N GLY A 754 -6.64 -12.83 1.27
CA GLY A 754 -5.21 -13.07 1.07
C GLY A 754 -4.50 -13.76 2.25
N ASN A 755 -4.97 -13.58 3.48
CA ASN A 755 -4.53 -14.37 4.64
C ASN A 755 -5.13 -15.78 4.63
N GLN A 756 -6.41 -15.92 4.28
CA GLN A 756 -7.11 -17.21 4.27
C GLN A 756 -6.48 -18.18 3.25
N ILE A 757 -6.27 -17.74 2.00
CA ILE A 757 -5.59 -18.54 0.99
C ILE A 757 -4.11 -18.77 1.34
N SER A 758 -3.41 -17.78 1.90
CA SER A 758 -2.02 -17.99 2.35
C SER A 758 -1.91 -19.05 3.44
N ASN A 759 -2.87 -19.11 4.36
CA ASN A 759 -2.97 -20.14 5.38
C ASN A 759 -3.26 -21.52 4.77
N ALA A 760 -4.19 -21.60 3.81
CA ALA A 760 -4.49 -22.84 3.07
C ALA A 760 -3.29 -23.33 2.25
N THR A 761 -2.61 -22.46 1.50
CA THR A 761 -1.37 -22.80 0.76
C THR A 761 -0.25 -23.23 1.71
N TYR A 762 -0.06 -22.53 2.84
CA TYR A 762 0.96 -22.90 3.83
C TYR A 762 0.73 -24.31 4.40
N HIS A 763 -0.51 -24.64 4.76
CA HIS A 763 -0.85 -25.98 5.25
C HIS A 763 -0.83 -27.06 4.16
N GLY A 764 -1.31 -26.76 2.94
CA GLY A 764 -1.18 -27.68 1.80
C GLY A 764 0.27 -28.00 1.45
N LEU A 765 1.18 -27.02 1.52
CA LEU A 765 2.62 -27.23 1.35
C LEU A 765 3.27 -28.01 2.52
N LEU A 766 2.69 -27.99 3.72
CA LEU A 766 3.12 -28.85 4.84
C LEU A 766 2.66 -30.31 4.68
N GLU A 767 1.48 -30.53 4.10
CA GLU A 767 0.99 -31.87 3.76
C GLU A 767 1.76 -32.45 2.56
N LEU A 768 2.11 -31.60 1.59
CA LEU A 768 2.90 -31.96 0.41
C LEU A 768 4.38 -32.22 0.75
N PHE A 769 4.94 -31.46 1.69
CA PHE A 769 6.33 -31.60 2.14
C PHE A 769 6.43 -31.82 3.68
N PRO A 770 6.03 -33.00 4.20
CA PRO A 770 6.02 -33.28 5.63
C PRO A 770 7.35 -32.96 6.33
N GLY A 771 7.32 -31.97 7.23
CA GLY A 771 8.49 -31.55 8.00
C GLY A 771 9.42 -30.54 7.30
N ARG A 772 9.23 -30.19 6.02
CA ARG A 772 9.92 -29.08 5.33
C ARG A 772 9.22 -27.75 5.69
N ARG A 773 9.97 -26.64 5.73
CA ARG A 773 9.36 -25.28 5.82
C ARG A 773 8.71 -24.92 4.49
N PRO A 774 7.44 -24.48 4.44
CA PRO A 774 6.84 -23.99 3.19
C PRO A 774 7.53 -22.72 2.68
N PHE A 775 7.68 -22.60 1.36
CA PHE A 775 7.92 -21.33 0.70
C PHE A 775 6.68 -20.94 -0.10
N ASN A 776 5.87 -20.06 0.49
CA ASN A 776 4.67 -19.49 -0.10
C ASN A 776 4.87 -17.97 -0.23
N ILE A 777 4.46 -17.39 -1.35
CA ILE A 777 4.47 -15.95 -1.59
C ILE A 777 3.04 -15.51 -1.92
N ALA A 778 2.57 -14.41 -1.32
CA ALA A 778 1.24 -13.87 -1.59
C ALA A 778 1.29 -12.36 -1.88
N ARG A 779 0.37 -11.87 -2.72
CA ARG A 779 0.30 -10.45 -3.10
C ARG A 779 -0.60 -9.67 -2.14
N GLY A 780 -1.88 -9.99 -2.13
CA GLY A 780 -2.91 -9.43 -1.27
C GLY A 780 -2.75 -9.92 0.17
N ASN A 781 -2.78 -8.99 1.14
CA ASN A 781 -2.25 -9.28 2.48
C ASN A 781 -2.90 -8.48 3.64
N PHE A 782 -2.81 -9.02 4.86
CA PHE A 782 -3.32 -8.39 6.09
C PHE A 782 -2.45 -8.75 7.30
N ALA A 783 -2.58 -7.99 8.39
CA ALA A 783 -1.89 -8.17 9.67
C ALA A 783 -1.82 -9.64 10.12
N GLY A 784 -0.60 -10.18 10.28
CA GLY A 784 -0.34 -11.55 10.72
C GLY A 784 -0.07 -12.58 9.61
N ILE A 785 -0.03 -12.15 8.33
CA ILE A 785 0.30 -13.02 7.18
C ILE A 785 1.73 -13.60 7.23
N GLY A 786 2.67 -12.93 7.91
CA GLY A 786 4.08 -13.35 7.95
C GLY A 786 4.32 -14.72 8.57
N ARG A 787 3.30 -15.33 9.21
CA ARG A 787 3.26 -16.73 9.64
C ARG A 787 3.12 -17.74 8.50
N TYR A 788 2.60 -17.31 7.35
CA TYR A 788 2.12 -18.18 6.27
C TYR A 788 2.69 -17.83 4.89
N ALA A 789 3.14 -16.59 4.66
CA ALA A 789 3.68 -16.17 3.37
C ALA A 789 4.81 -15.14 3.47
N THR A 790 5.75 -15.26 2.52
CA THR A 790 6.62 -14.19 2.02
C THR A 790 5.80 -13.20 1.20
N ARG A 791 6.29 -11.96 1.05
CA ARG A 791 5.60 -10.92 0.27
C ARG A 791 6.61 -10.15 -0.60
N TRP A 792 6.29 -9.89 -1.86
CA TRP A 792 7.03 -8.95 -2.72
C TRP A 792 6.21 -7.68 -2.98
N GLY A 793 6.85 -6.54 -3.24
CA GLY A 793 6.19 -5.22 -3.35
C GLY A 793 5.19 -4.99 -4.49
N GLY A 794 4.69 -6.02 -5.17
CA GLY A 794 3.75 -5.90 -6.29
C GLY A 794 4.32 -5.17 -7.52
N ASP A 795 3.43 -4.74 -8.40
CA ASP A 795 3.68 -4.22 -9.76
C ASP A 795 4.36 -2.84 -9.76
N ASN A 796 5.61 -2.78 -9.28
CA ASN A 796 6.43 -1.59 -9.31
C ASN A 796 6.87 -1.24 -10.75
N SER A 797 7.52 -0.09 -10.91
CA SER A 797 7.99 0.38 -12.21
C SER A 797 9.51 0.53 -12.26
N SER A 798 10.05 0.41 -13.47
CA SER A 798 11.44 0.62 -13.85
C SER A 798 11.83 2.11 -13.84
N LYS A 799 11.66 2.75 -12.68
CA LYS A 799 11.74 4.19 -12.45
C LYS A 799 12.49 4.47 -11.14
N TRP A 800 13.35 5.48 -11.13
CA TRP A 800 14.22 5.80 -9.96
C TRP A 800 13.42 6.10 -8.69
N GLY A 801 12.25 6.74 -8.81
CA GLY A 801 11.33 6.96 -7.68
C GLY A 801 10.82 5.66 -7.05
N SER A 802 10.56 4.62 -7.86
CA SER A 802 10.15 3.30 -7.37
C SER A 802 11.30 2.57 -6.66
N MET A 803 12.53 2.70 -7.16
CA MET A 803 13.71 2.19 -6.45
C MET A 803 13.96 2.94 -5.13
N PHE A 804 13.77 4.26 -5.11
CA PHE A 804 13.92 5.10 -3.90
C PHE A 804 12.88 4.73 -2.83
N LEU A 805 11.60 4.65 -3.19
CA LEU A 805 10.52 4.28 -2.25
C LEU A 805 10.50 2.79 -1.89
N SER A 806 11.25 1.93 -2.58
CA SER A 806 11.38 0.52 -2.20
C SER A 806 11.97 0.34 -0.79
N ILE A 807 12.76 1.31 -0.30
CA ILE A 807 13.32 1.28 1.06
C ILE A 807 12.24 1.58 2.11
N SER A 808 11.38 2.59 1.90
CA SER A 808 10.28 2.87 2.83
C SER A 808 9.25 1.74 2.83
N HIS A 809 8.92 1.20 1.65
CA HIS A 809 8.03 0.05 1.47
C HIS A 809 8.54 -1.22 2.17
N ALA A 810 9.85 -1.47 2.13
CA ALA A 810 10.46 -2.57 2.87
C ALA A 810 10.45 -2.33 4.39
N LEU A 811 10.75 -1.12 4.85
CA LEU A 811 10.70 -0.78 6.28
C LEU A 811 9.29 -0.94 6.86
N THR A 812 8.23 -0.53 6.15
CA THR A 812 6.85 -0.73 6.62
C THR A 812 6.44 -2.21 6.66
N HIS A 813 7.00 -3.07 5.81
CA HIS A 813 6.82 -4.54 5.91
C HIS A 813 7.55 -5.16 7.11
N MET A 814 8.73 -4.64 7.49
CA MET A 814 9.37 -5.04 8.76
C MET A 814 8.47 -4.70 9.96
N MET A 815 7.82 -3.53 9.94
CA MET A 815 6.83 -3.15 10.96
C MET A 815 5.62 -4.09 10.96
N ALA A 816 5.12 -4.46 9.78
CA ALA A 816 3.95 -5.33 9.59
C ALA A 816 4.15 -6.78 10.08
N GLY A 817 5.38 -7.19 10.42
CA GLY A 817 5.72 -8.56 10.81
C GLY A 817 5.99 -9.46 9.60
N ILE A 818 6.40 -8.87 8.47
CA ILE A 818 6.74 -9.57 7.23
C ILE A 818 8.24 -9.35 6.95
N PRO A 819 9.14 -10.07 7.65
CA PRO A 819 10.58 -9.90 7.50
C PRO A 819 11.10 -10.44 6.16
N MET A 820 10.38 -11.35 5.53
CA MET A 820 10.70 -11.86 4.19
C MET A 820 10.00 -10.99 3.15
N PHE A 821 10.62 -9.83 2.89
CA PHE A 821 10.13 -8.83 1.94
C PHE A 821 11.24 -8.33 1.00
N GLY A 822 10.82 -7.97 -0.21
CA GLY A 822 11.62 -7.29 -1.22
C GLY A 822 10.70 -6.67 -2.28
N VAL A 823 11.25 -5.93 -3.24
CA VAL A 823 10.52 -5.47 -4.43
C VAL A 823 11.06 -6.18 -5.67
N ASP A 824 10.34 -6.11 -6.79
CA ASP A 824 10.88 -6.61 -8.05
C ASP A 824 11.99 -5.69 -8.56
N ILE A 825 13.17 -6.28 -8.76
CA ILE A 825 14.41 -5.55 -8.98
C ILE A 825 14.57 -5.19 -10.46
N CYS A 826 15.17 -4.03 -10.70
CA CYS A 826 15.18 -3.29 -11.98
C CYS A 826 13.81 -2.68 -12.35
N GLY A 827 12.72 -3.29 -11.88
CA GLY A 827 11.34 -2.82 -11.98
C GLY A 827 10.49 -3.75 -12.85
N TYR A 828 9.27 -4.05 -12.43
CA TYR A 828 8.39 -4.97 -13.16
C TYR A 828 7.82 -4.33 -14.43
N SER A 829 7.25 -3.12 -14.33
CA SER A 829 6.62 -2.40 -15.43
C SER A 829 7.54 -1.35 -16.09
N HIS A 830 7.41 -1.18 -17.42
CA HIS A 830 8.27 -0.35 -18.28
C HIS A 830 9.74 -0.85 -18.40
N ASN A 831 10.49 -0.31 -19.36
CA ASN A 831 11.86 -0.76 -19.63
C ASN A 831 12.84 -0.21 -18.59
N ALA A 832 13.69 -1.05 -18.00
CA ALA A 832 14.83 -0.59 -17.24
C ALA A 832 15.95 -0.02 -18.13
N SER A 833 16.96 0.58 -17.50
CA SER A 833 18.24 0.91 -18.12
C SER A 833 19.37 0.21 -17.36
N PHE A 834 20.54 0.05 -17.99
CA PHE A 834 21.69 -0.60 -17.35
C PHE A 834 22.14 0.12 -16.06
N ASP A 835 22.01 1.45 -15.98
CA ASP A 835 22.35 2.23 -14.79
C ASP A 835 21.37 1.92 -13.65
N LEU A 836 20.06 2.08 -13.90
CA LEU A 836 19.02 1.75 -12.92
C LEU A 836 19.14 0.29 -12.46
N CYS A 837 19.30 -0.65 -13.39
CA CYS A 837 19.32 -2.07 -13.09
C CYS A 837 20.60 -2.48 -12.33
N ALA A 838 21.77 -1.90 -12.63
CA ALA A 838 22.99 -2.14 -11.85
C ALA A 838 22.86 -1.60 -10.41
N ARG A 839 22.25 -0.41 -10.23
CA ARG A 839 21.97 0.13 -8.89
C ARG A 839 20.95 -0.72 -8.14
N TRP A 840 19.87 -1.16 -8.80
CA TRP A 840 18.80 -1.93 -8.16
C TRP A 840 19.25 -3.35 -7.81
N MET A 841 20.01 -4.03 -8.69
CA MET A 841 20.63 -5.33 -8.39
C MET A 841 21.58 -5.25 -7.20
N SER A 842 22.31 -4.13 -7.07
CA SER A 842 23.20 -3.87 -5.92
C SER A 842 22.43 -3.58 -4.62
N LEU A 843 21.36 -2.79 -4.69
CA LEU A 843 20.48 -2.47 -3.55
C LEU A 843 19.72 -3.71 -3.06
N GLY A 844 19.08 -4.43 -3.97
CA GLY A 844 18.26 -5.59 -3.66
C GLY A 844 19.03 -6.71 -2.99
N ALA A 845 20.35 -6.82 -3.23
CA ALA A 845 21.20 -7.81 -2.57
C ALA A 845 21.22 -7.68 -1.04
N PHE A 846 20.77 -6.55 -0.49
CA PHE A 846 20.64 -6.28 0.94
C PHE A 846 19.18 -6.18 1.43
N MET A 847 18.20 -6.36 0.54
CA MET A 847 16.81 -6.62 0.93
C MET A 847 16.64 -8.08 1.37
N PRO A 848 15.74 -8.40 2.32
CA PRO A 848 15.57 -9.77 2.78
C PRO A 848 15.21 -10.78 1.67
N PHE A 849 14.19 -10.49 0.85
CA PHE A 849 13.87 -11.23 -0.38
C PHE A 849 14.48 -10.54 -1.60
N TYR A 850 15.01 -11.31 -2.56
CA TYR A 850 15.89 -10.82 -3.61
C TYR A 850 15.54 -11.44 -4.98
N ARG A 851 14.57 -10.82 -5.69
CA ARG A 851 14.05 -11.26 -6.99
C ARG A 851 14.17 -10.18 -8.07
N ASN A 852 14.72 -10.53 -9.22
CA ASN A 852 14.52 -9.79 -10.48
C ASN A 852 13.29 -10.39 -11.18
N HIS A 853 12.36 -9.53 -11.59
CA HIS A 853 11.14 -9.89 -12.29
C HIS A 853 10.78 -8.78 -13.27
N ASN A 854 10.01 -9.11 -14.31
CA ASN A 854 9.76 -8.24 -15.46
C ASN A 854 8.42 -8.59 -16.12
N MET A 855 7.71 -7.58 -16.61
CA MET A 855 6.43 -7.69 -17.30
C MET A 855 6.62 -8.05 -18.79
N GLY A 856 5.61 -8.67 -19.39
CA GLY A 856 5.57 -8.91 -20.84
C GLY A 856 5.62 -7.61 -21.65
N GLY A 857 6.31 -7.63 -22.80
CA GLY A 857 6.40 -6.50 -23.72
C GLY A 857 7.36 -5.38 -23.33
N THR A 858 8.15 -5.55 -22.26
CA THR A 858 9.35 -4.73 -21.99
C THR A 858 10.59 -5.37 -22.63
N ILE A 859 11.75 -4.71 -22.54
CA ILE A 859 13.04 -5.30 -22.91
C ILE A 859 13.54 -6.31 -21.87
N SER A 860 14.49 -7.18 -22.26
CA SER A 860 15.19 -8.06 -21.33
C SER A 860 16.02 -7.31 -20.29
N GLN A 861 15.97 -7.76 -19.03
CA GLN A 861 16.67 -7.16 -17.89
C GLN A 861 17.27 -8.18 -16.90
N GLU A 862 17.47 -9.43 -17.33
CA GLU A 862 18.28 -10.41 -16.60
C GLU A 862 19.69 -9.85 -16.33
N ALA A 863 20.30 -10.25 -15.22
CA ALA A 863 21.56 -9.69 -14.76
C ALA A 863 22.71 -9.83 -15.78
N PHE A 864 22.66 -10.83 -16.67
CA PHE A 864 23.66 -11.06 -17.72
C PHE A 864 23.50 -10.14 -18.96
N VAL A 865 22.37 -9.43 -19.13
CA VAL A 865 22.05 -8.67 -20.37
C VAL A 865 23.03 -7.52 -20.61
N TRP A 866 23.51 -6.87 -19.54
CA TRP A 866 24.49 -5.79 -19.62
C TRP A 866 25.71 -6.12 -18.76
N SER A 867 26.91 -5.93 -19.30
CA SER A 867 28.17 -6.27 -18.62
C SER A 867 28.39 -5.54 -17.28
N SER A 868 27.93 -4.28 -17.17
CA SER A 868 27.95 -3.50 -15.93
C SER A 868 26.93 -4.00 -14.90
N VAL A 869 25.74 -4.45 -15.33
CA VAL A 869 24.75 -5.08 -14.44
C VAL A 869 25.26 -6.44 -13.97
N ALA A 870 25.88 -7.24 -14.84
CA ALA A 870 26.49 -8.52 -14.49
C ALA A 870 27.60 -8.35 -13.44
N GLU A 871 28.48 -7.36 -13.60
CA GLU A 871 29.57 -7.07 -12.67
C GLU A 871 29.08 -6.50 -11.34
N ALA A 872 28.13 -5.57 -11.36
CA ALA A 872 27.47 -5.07 -10.15
C ALA A 872 26.77 -6.20 -9.38
N SER A 873 26.09 -7.10 -10.11
CA SER A 873 25.43 -8.28 -9.56
C SER A 873 26.42 -9.24 -8.93
N ARG A 874 27.47 -9.70 -9.64
CA ARG A 874 28.49 -10.60 -9.07
C ARG A 874 29.08 -10.07 -7.77
N ARG A 875 29.40 -8.77 -7.71
CA ARG A 875 29.94 -8.13 -6.49
C ARG A 875 28.94 -8.11 -5.33
N ALA A 876 27.73 -7.62 -5.57
CA ALA A 876 26.71 -7.51 -4.53
C ALA A 876 26.24 -8.89 -4.05
N ILE A 877 26.09 -9.84 -4.97
CA ILE A 877 25.73 -11.24 -4.70
C ILE A 877 26.82 -11.94 -3.90
N ALA A 878 28.11 -11.80 -4.25
CA ALA A 878 29.20 -12.41 -3.48
C ALA A 878 29.22 -11.91 -2.02
N ILE A 879 28.93 -10.62 -1.80
CA ILE A 879 28.79 -10.05 -0.46
C ILE A 879 27.56 -10.63 0.25
N ARG A 880 26.38 -10.62 -0.38
CA ARG A 880 25.14 -11.23 0.17
C ARG A 880 25.35 -12.68 0.55
N TYR A 881 25.90 -13.49 -0.35
CA TYR A 881 26.13 -14.91 -0.17
C TYR A 881 27.12 -15.17 0.98
N SER A 882 28.13 -14.31 1.16
CA SER A 882 29.00 -14.39 2.35
C SER A 882 28.29 -14.05 3.67
N LEU A 883 27.26 -13.20 3.62
CA LEU A 883 26.45 -12.76 4.76
C LEU A 883 25.23 -13.66 5.03
N LEU A 884 24.99 -14.73 4.28
CA LEU A 884 23.75 -15.52 4.41
C LEU A 884 23.53 -16.06 5.83
N ASN A 885 24.58 -16.52 6.52
CA ASN A 885 24.45 -16.98 7.92
C ASN A 885 24.06 -15.84 8.89
N TYR A 886 24.49 -14.60 8.62
CA TYR A 886 24.04 -13.42 9.38
C TYR A 886 22.57 -13.11 9.09
N ILE A 887 22.17 -13.05 7.81
CA ILE A 887 20.77 -12.83 7.40
C ILE A 887 19.86 -13.91 8.01
N TYR A 888 20.27 -15.17 7.95
CA TYR A 888 19.57 -16.32 8.52
C TYR A 888 19.43 -16.22 10.05
N THR A 889 20.47 -15.72 10.74
CA THR A 889 20.42 -15.46 12.19
C THR A 889 19.45 -14.31 12.53
N LEU A 890 19.33 -13.29 11.67
CA LEU A 890 18.30 -12.25 11.81
C LEU A 890 16.89 -12.83 11.62
N PHE A 891 16.69 -13.76 10.67
CA PHE A 891 15.43 -14.48 10.51
C PHE A 891 15.08 -15.37 11.71
N TYR A 892 16.07 -16.06 12.27
CA TYR A 892 15.89 -16.81 13.52
C TYR A 892 15.44 -15.90 14.66
N TYR A 893 16.01 -14.69 14.79
CA TYR A 893 15.54 -13.71 15.76
C TYR A 893 14.19 -13.06 15.41
N ALA A 894 13.79 -12.98 14.13
CA ALA A 894 12.43 -12.62 13.76
C ALA A 894 11.43 -13.68 14.25
N ASN A 895 11.67 -14.94 13.87
CA ASN A 895 10.80 -16.07 14.18
C ASN A 895 10.70 -16.40 15.68
N THR A 896 11.80 -16.28 16.45
CA THR A 896 11.80 -16.64 17.88
C THR A 896 11.55 -15.46 18.83
N LYS A 897 11.77 -14.22 18.37
CA LYS A 897 11.90 -13.05 19.26
C LYS A 897 11.27 -11.75 18.72
N GLY A 898 10.65 -11.74 17.55
CA GLY A 898 10.11 -10.54 16.89
C GLY A 898 11.18 -9.57 16.37
N GLY A 899 12.42 -10.03 16.24
CA GLY A 899 13.54 -9.22 15.77
C GLY A 899 13.38 -8.76 14.31
N LEU A 900 13.89 -7.57 14.01
CA LEU A 900 13.79 -6.97 12.68
C LEU A 900 15.02 -7.33 11.83
N VAL A 901 14.80 -7.78 10.59
CA VAL A 901 15.88 -8.13 9.64
C VAL A 901 16.45 -6.88 8.97
N MET A 902 15.58 -6.00 8.44
CA MET A 902 15.95 -4.67 7.94
C MET A 902 15.46 -3.59 8.94
N ARG A 903 16.24 -2.52 9.14
CA ARG A 903 15.99 -1.51 10.19
C ARG A 903 16.19 -0.08 9.70
N ALA A 904 15.30 0.81 10.11
CA ALA A 904 15.46 2.24 9.93
C ALA A 904 16.51 2.78 10.91
N LEU A 905 17.27 3.79 10.49
CA LEU A 905 18.33 4.39 11.32
C LEU A 905 17.75 4.98 12.63
N ALA A 906 16.57 5.60 12.57
CA ALA A 906 15.84 6.11 13.73
C ALA A 906 15.30 5.04 14.71
N TRP A 907 15.38 3.74 14.39
CA TRP A 907 15.05 2.67 15.35
C TRP A 907 16.28 2.20 16.15
N GLU A 908 17.45 2.20 15.52
CA GLU A 908 18.74 1.80 16.13
C GLU A 908 19.43 2.95 16.87
N PHE A 909 19.15 4.19 16.47
CA PHE A 909 19.70 5.41 17.06
C PHE A 909 18.56 6.38 17.42
N PRO A 910 17.65 5.99 18.35
CA PRO A 910 16.37 6.66 18.56
C PRO A 910 16.48 8.05 19.19
N ASN A 911 17.63 8.44 19.74
CA ASN A 911 17.85 9.76 20.34
C ASN A 911 18.27 10.83 19.30
N ASP A 912 18.70 10.44 18.10
CA ASP A 912 19.10 11.40 17.06
C ASP A 912 17.87 11.78 16.19
N GLU A 913 17.25 12.91 16.54
CA GLU A 913 16.07 13.43 15.84
C GLU A 913 16.32 13.67 14.34
N SER A 914 17.57 13.90 13.90
CA SER A 914 17.87 14.13 12.48
C SER A 914 17.57 12.91 11.59
N LEU A 915 17.58 11.71 12.18
CA LEU A 915 17.37 10.44 11.47
C LEU A 915 15.90 10.12 11.25
N LYS A 916 14.97 10.89 11.83
CA LYS A 916 13.53 10.56 11.88
C LYS A 916 12.84 10.48 10.52
N ALA A 917 13.44 11.07 9.48
CA ALA A 917 13.01 11.00 8.09
C ALA A 917 14.09 10.43 7.16
N THR A 918 15.06 9.65 7.68
CA THR A 918 16.08 9.01 6.85
C THR A 918 15.60 7.65 6.34
N TYR A 919 15.18 7.62 5.08
CA TYR A 919 14.78 6.40 4.36
C TYR A 919 15.53 6.22 3.01
N SER A 920 16.60 6.98 2.79
CA SER A 920 17.57 6.77 1.70
C SER A 920 18.75 5.87 2.09
N GLN A 921 18.77 5.41 3.34
CA GLN A 921 19.74 4.48 3.94
C GLN A 921 18.97 3.53 4.86
N PHE A 922 19.52 2.34 5.11
CA PHE A 922 18.98 1.39 6.08
C PHE A 922 20.09 0.54 6.69
N LEU A 923 19.75 -0.17 7.77
CA LEU A 923 20.61 -1.15 8.41
C LEU A 923 20.08 -2.56 8.14
N LEU A 924 20.96 -3.48 7.73
CA LEU A 924 20.70 -4.91 7.76
C LEU A 924 21.13 -5.41 9.15
N GLY A 925 20.15 -5.85 9.94
CA GLY A 925 20.28 -6.03 11.38
C GLY A 925 20.71 -4.72 12.10
N PRO A 926 21.43 -4.80 13.22
CA PRO A 926 21.98 -3.63 13.91
C PRO A 926 23.36 -3.17 13.38
N SER A 927 23.97 -3.91 12.43
CA SER A 927 25.43 -3.87 12.22
C SER A 927 25.94 -3.47 10.83
N LEU A 928 25.14 -3.61 9.77
CA LEU A 928 25.57 -3.27 8.39
C LEU A 928 24.73 -2.13 7.83
N LEU A 929 25.33 -0.95 7.65
CA LEU A 929 24.72 0.23 7.06
C LEU A 929 24.86 0.20 5.53
N VAL A 930 23.73 0.33 4.84
CA VAL A 930 23.64 0.31 3.38
C VAL A 930 23.30 1.72 2.88
N THR A 931 24.15 2.25 1.98
CA THR A 931 24.03 3.59 1.41
C THR A 931 23.99 3.52 -0.13
N PRO A 932 22.81 3.24 -0.72
CA PRO A 932 22.64 3.07 -2.17
C PRO A 932 22.62 4.39 -2.95
N VAL A 933 23.07 4.36 -4.21
CA VAL A 933 22.81 5.44 -5.16
C VAL A 933 21.37 5.34 -5.65
N LEU A 934 20.57 6.37 -5.40
CA LEU A 934 19.14 6.42 -5.72
C LEU A 934 18.80 7.50 -6.79
N THR A 935 19.79 7.97 -7.54
CA THR A 935 19.62 8.98 -8.60
C THR A 935 20.41 8.63 -9.87
N PRO A 936 19.86 8.94 -11.07
CA PRO A 936 20.48 8.58 -12.35
C PRO A 936 21.83 9.25 -12.57
N ASN A 937 22.72 8.53 -13.25
CA ASN A 937 24.05 8.99 -13.68
C ASN A 937 25.00 9.44 -12.55
N SER A 938 24.64 9.23 -11.28
CA SER A 938 25.50 9.64 -10.16
C SER A 938 26.70 8.70 -10.00
N LYS A 939 27.86 9.29 -9.70
CA LYS A 939 29.11 8.59 -9.33
C LYS A 939 29.47 8.75 -7.85
N THR A 940 28.61 9.41 -7.08
CA THR A 940 28.74 9.60 -5.64
C THR A 940 27.38 9.45 -4.97
N VAL A 941 27.38 9.23 -3.67
CA VAL A 941 26.20 9.25 -2.80
C VAL A 941 26.48 10.14 -1.60
N ARG A 942 25.44 10.63 -0.93
CA ARG A 942 25.57 11.29 0.38
C ARG A 942 24.90 10.44 1.44
N GLY A 943 25.63 10.09 2.49
CA GLY A 943 25.14 9.29 3.60
C GLY A 943 25.51 9.87 4.96
N VAL A 944 24.61 9.75 5.93
CA VAL A 944 24.90 10.03 7.34
C VAL A 944 25.45 8.78 8.04
N PHE A 945 26.30 9.01 9.04
CA PHE A 945 26.88 7.97 9.89
C PHE A 945 26.33 8.14 11.32
N PRO A 946 25.28 7.38 11.69
CA PRO A 946 24.55 7.62 12.94
C PRO A 946 25.36 7.17 14.17
N GLY A 947 25.08 7.77 15.33
CA GLY A 947 25.75 7.46 16.59
C GLY A 947 27.20 7.95 16.73
N ILE A 948 27.77 8.62 15.73
CA ILE A 948 29.13 9.22 15.79
C ILE A 948 29.30 10.12 17.02
N GLY A 949 28.28 10.92 17.36
CA GLY A 949 28.29 11.78 18.56
C GLY A 949 28.20 11.04 19.89
N GLU A 950 27.85 9.76 19.87
CA GLU A 950 27.79 8.85 21.01
C GLU A 950 29.02 7.90 21.05
N GLY A 951 29.99 8.09 20.16
CA GLY A 951 31.21 7.26 20.06
C GLY A 951 31.09 6.03 19.15
N THR A 952 30.03 5.91 18.34
CA THR A 952 29.90 4.80 17.37
C THR A 952 30.92 4.95 16.24
N ARG A 953 31.85 4.01 16.14
CA ARG A 953 32.81 3.89 15.02
C ARG A 953 32.14 3.19 13.83
N TRP A 954 32.53 3.57 12.62
CA TRP A 954 32.06 2.96 11.37
C TRP A 954 33.25 2.61 10.47
N TYR A 955 33.19 1.47 9.78
CA TYR A 955 34.25 1.00 8.89
C TYR A 955 33.71 0.74 7.49
N ASP A 956 34.43 1.13 6.45
CA ASP A 956 34.12 0.73 5.09
C ASP A 956 34.29 -0.80 4.92
N TRP A 957 33.27 -1.47 4.36
CA TRP A 957 33.25 -2.92 4.17
C TRP A 957 34.41 -3.43 3.30
N TYR A 958 34.82 -2.67 2.27
CA TYR A 958 35.74 -3.15 1.25
C TYR A 958 37.21 -2.98 1.64
N THR A 959 37.53 -1.91 2.37
CA THR A 959 38.92 -1.55 2.73
C THR A 959 39.22 -1.64 4.22
N LEU A 960 38.19 -1.83 5.06
CA LEU A 960 38.26 -1.91 6.53
C LEU A 960 38.87 -0.67 7.21
N ASN A 961 38.98 0.46 6.49
CA ASN A 961 39.36 1.73 7.07
C ASN A 961 38.17 2.33 7.85
N GLU A 962 38.49 3.00 8.95
CA GLU A 962 37.52 3.76 9.74
C GLU A 962 37.06 5.03 9.00
N VAL A 963 35.75 5.31 9.06
CA VAL A 963 35.13 6.50 8.46
C VAL A 963 35.15 7.65 9.45
N TYR A 964 35.84 8.72 9.09
CA TYR A 964 35.88 9.95 9.87
C TYR A 964 34.78 10.92 9.40
N ALA A 965 33.72 11.01 10.19
CA ALA A 965 32.61 11.95 10.02
C ALA A 965 32.39 12.75 11.31
N LYS A 966 31.73 13.92 11.22
CA LYS A 966 31.18 14.63 12.39
C LYS A 966 29.76 14.10 12.72
N PRO A 967 29.24 14.31 13.94
CA PRO A 967 27.85 14.00 14.26
C PRO A 967 26.89 14.68 13.27
N GLN A 968 25.89 13.95 12.77
CA GLN A 968 24.90 14.41 11.79
C GLN A 968 25.48 14.90 10.44
N GLU A 969 26.76 14.65 10.15
CA GLU A 969 27.38 15.03 8.87
C GLU A 969 26.95 14.09 7.74
N ASN A 970 26.42 14.67 6.67
CA ASN A 970 25.99 13.95 5.47
C ASN A 970 27.16 13.88 4.48
N VAL A 971 28.05 12.91 4.70
CA VAL A 971 29.32 12.73 4.01
C VAL A 971 29.08 12.35 2.55
N THR A 972 29.83 12.98 1.63
CA THR A 972 29.84 12.56 0.21
C THR A 972 30.84 11.41 0.03
N LEU A 973 30.34 10.30 -0.50
CA LEU A 973 31.07 9.03 -0.68
C LEU A 973 31.18 8.72 -2.17
N ASP A 974 32.32 8.17 -2.59
CA ASP A 974 32.49 7.67 -3.97
C ASP A 974 31.60 6.44 -4.21
N ALA A 975 30.91 6.44 -5.33
CA ALA A 975 29.98 5.38 -5.73
C ALA A 975 29.99 5.18 -7.25
N PRO A 976 31.08 4.62 -7.84
CA PRO A 976 31.07 4.17 -9.23
C PRO A 976 29.97 3.11 -9.46
N LEU A 977 29.65 2.80 -10.72
CA LEU A 977 28.42 2.09 -11.08
C LEU A 977 28.28 0.73 -10.39
N GLU A 978 29.33 -0.07 -10.43
CA GLU A 978 29.42 -1.43 -9.88
C GLU A 978 29.91 -1.43 -8.42
N HIS A 979 29.54 -0.40 -7.65
CA HIS A 979 29.87 -0.25 -6.23
C HIS A 979 28.69 0.35 -5.45
N ILE A 980 28.30 -0.35 -4.39
CA ILE A 980 27.34 0.12 -3.37
C ILE A 980 28.09 0.34 -2.06
N ASN A 981 27.85 1.48 -1.41
CA ASN A 981 28.51 1.84 -0.15
C ASN A 981 27.92 1.02 1.00
N LEU A 982 28.79 0.29 1.70
CA LEU A 982 28.46 -0.64 2.78
C LEU A 982 29.39 -0.39 3.96
N HIS A 983 28.85 -0.23 5.16
CA HIS A 983 29.65 0.13 6.33
C HIS A 983 29.30 -0.72 7.56
N ILE A 984 30.34 -1.17 8.26
CA ILE A 984 30.21 -2.01 9.45
C ILE A 984 30.22 -1.14 10.70
N ARG A 985 29.26 -1.36 11.60
CA ARG A 985 29.21 -0.74 12.93
C ARG A 985 30.28 -1.35 13.82
N GLY A 986 31.14 -0.51 14.40
CA GLY A 986 32.09 -0.90 15.44
C GLY A 986 31.37 -1.54 16.62
N GLY A 987 31.93 -2.61 17.17
CA GLY A 987 31.29 -3.49 18.14
C GLY A 987 30.75 -4.80 17.53
N THR A 988 30.95 -5.06 16.24
CA THR A 988 30.35 -6.22 15.52
C THR A 988 31.34 -7.36 15.26
N VAL A 989 30.87 -8.61 15.44
CA VAL A 989 31.47 -9.83 14.87
C VAL A 989 30.51 -10.49 13.87
N PHE A 990 30.90 -10.55 12.59
CA PHE A 990 30.21 -11.36 11.58
C PHE A 990 30.81 -12.76 11.49
N THR A 991 29.94 -13.78 11.32
CA THR A 991 30.33 -15.07 10.73
C THR A 991 30.03 -15.03 9.24
N LEU A 992 31.09 -15.01 8.43
CA LEU A 992 31.01 -15.04 6.98
C LEU A 992 31.32 -16.46 6.48
N GLN A 993 30.84 -16.78 5.29
CA GLN A 993 31.16 -18.02 4.59
C GLN A 993 31.64 -17.69 3.18
N LYS A 994 32.59 -18.46 2.61
CA LYS A 994 33.03 -18.18 1.24
C LYS A 994 31.85 -18.44 0.27
N PRO A 995 31.46 -17.47 -0.58
CA PRO A 995 30.32 -17.63 -1.48
C PRO A 995 30.60 -18.69 -2.57
N GLY A 996 29.52 -19.30 -3.06
CA GLY A 996 29.47 -20.14 -4.26
C GLY A 996 28.20 -19.85 -5.05
N ASN A 997 28.00 -20.54 -6.18
CA ASN A 997 26.95 -20.15 -7.15
C ASN A 997 25.53 -20.57 -6.75
N THR A 998 25.39 -21.34 -5.66
CA THR A 998 24.14 -21.66 -4.94
C THR A 998 24.35 -21.52 -3.43
N THR A 999 23.28 -21.41 -2.65
CA THR A 999 23.36 -21.44 -1.18
C THR A 999 23.82 -22.80 -0.67
N THR A 1000 23.49 -23.89 -1.37
CA THR A 1000 23.95 -25.26 -1.06
C THR A 1000 25.48 -25.36 -1.19
N ALA A 1001 26.07 -24.90 -2.31
CA ALA A 1001 27.51 -24.81 -2.49
C ALA A 1001 28.15 -23.87 -1.44
N THR A 1002 27.51 -22.74 -1.15
CA THR A 1002 27.97 -21.79 -0.12
C THR A 1002 28.01 -22.43 1.27
N ARG A 1003 26.98 -23.19 1.67
CA ARG A 1003 26.91 -23.88 2.98
C ARG A 1003 27.99 -24.94 3.18
N ARG A 1004 28.60 -25.47 2.10
CA ARG A 1004 29.74 -26.40 2.16
C ARG A 1004 31.11 -25.71 2.22
N ASN A 1005 31.19 -24.44 1.84
CA ASN A 1005 32.45 -23.70 1.80
C ASN A 1005 32.96 -23.33 3.21
N PRO A 1006 34.27 -23.07 3.38
CA PRO A 1006 34.84 -22.63 4.66
C PRO A 1006 34.30 -21.30 5.18
N PHE A 1007 34.39 -21.12 6.50
CA PHE A 1007 34.00 -19.90 7.22
C PHE A 1007 35.17 -18.93 7.40
N SER A 1008 34.82 -17.66 7.61
CA SER A 1008 35.71 -16.62 8.15
C SER A 1008 34.97 -15.79 9.20
N LEU A 1009 35.71 -15.16 10.13
CA LEU A 1009 35.13 -14.15 11.02
C LEU A 1009 35.65 -12.76 10.65
N LEU A 1010 34.75 -11.78 10.59
CA LEU A 1010 35.09 -10.37 10.40
C LEU A 1010 34.65 -9.57 11.62
N LEU A 1011 35.61 -8.96 12.30
CA LEU A 1011 35.42 -8.17 13.50
C LEU A 1011 35.72 -6.70 13.21
N ALA A 1012 34.81 -5.83 13.60
CA ALA A 1012 34.99 -4.38 13.58
C ALA A 1012 34.86 -3.87 15.01
N LEU A 1013 35.94 -3.34 15.59
CA LEU A 1013 35.97 -2.98 17.01
C LEU A 1013 35.30 -1.61 17.29
N ASP A 1014 34.72 -1.46 18.48
CA ASP A 1014 34.27 -0.17 19.01
C ASP A 1014 35.46 0.67 19.55
N ASP A 1015 35.20 1.77 20.25
CA ASP A 1015 36.26 2.60 20.85
C ASP A 1015 36.85 2.02 22.16
N ASN A 1016 36.27 0.93 22.69
CA ASN A 1016 36.77 0.18 23.85
C ASN A 1016 37.66 -1.02 23.44
N GLU A 1017 37.94 -1.19 22.14
CA GLU A 1017 38.51 -2.41 21.55
C GLU A 1017 37.69 -3.66 21.92
N TYR A 1018 36.36 -3.53 21.83
CA TYR A 1018 35.34 -4.56 22.04
C TYR A 1018 34.60 -4.89 20.73
N ALA A 1019 34.14 -6.13 20.61
CA ALA A 1019 33.11 -6.51 19.64
C ALA A 1019 32.34 -7.75 20.11
N GLU A 1020 31.07 -7.86 19.71
CA GLU A 1020 30.23 -9.01 19.97
C GLU A 1020 29.42 -9.42 18.73
N GLY A 1021 28.90 -10.64 18.74
CA GLY A 1021 28.06 -11.14 17.66
C GLY A 1021 27.53 -12.53 17.96
N SER A 1022 26.65 -13.03 17.09
CA SER A 1022 26.16 -14.39 17.17
C SER A 1022 25.81 -14.94 15.78
N VAL A 1023 25.82 -16.27 15.66
CA VAL A 1023 25.33 -16.98 14.48
C VAL A 1023 24.50 -18.19 14.91
N TYR A 1024 23.41 -18.44 14.20
CA TYR A 1024 22.53 -19.59 14.37
C TYR A 1024 22.67 -20.54 13.17
N PHE A 1025 22.72 -21.84 13.46
CA PHE A 1025 22.81 -22.92 12.48
C PHE A 1025 21.78 -24.02 12.76
N ASP A 1026 21.14 -24.47 11.69
CA ASP A 1026 20.41 -25.73 11.57
C ASP A 1026 20.62 -26.31 10.16
N ASP A 1027 19.87 -27.35 9.79
CA ASP A 1027 19.93 -27.99 8.47
C ASP A 1027 19.57 -27.07 7.29
N GLY A 1028 18.87 -25.96 7.52
CA GLY A 1028 18.44 -25.01 6.50
C GLY A 1028 17.03 -25.23 5.93
N VAL A 1029 16.33 -26.31 6.33
CA VAL A 1029 15.16 -26.85 5.60
C VAL A 1029 14.00 -27.25 6.53
N SER A 1030 14.28 -27.87 7.68
CA SER A 1030 13.28 -28.55 8.51
C SER A 1030 12.44 -27.57 9.33
N LEU A 1031 11.12 -27.73 9.30
CA LEU A 1031 10.15 -26.98 10.12
C LEU A 1031 10.47 -27.07 11.62
N LYS A 1032 10.97 -28.23 12.05
CA LYS A 1032 11.55 -28.48 13.37
C LYS A 1032 12.87 -29.22 13.17
N PRO A 1033 14.03 -28.54 13.22
CA PRO A 1033 15.33 -29.19 13.11
C PRO A 1033 15.54 -30.21 14.24
N GLU A 1034 16.14 -31.36 13.92
CA GLU A 1034 16.51 -32.36 14.93
C GLU A 1034 17.61 -31.86 15.88
N ALA A 1035 18.50 -31.02 15.35
CA ALA A 1035 19.67 -30.47 16.02
C ALA A 1035 19.85 -29.01 15.61
N THR A 1036 20.32 -28.16 16.53
CA THR A 1036 20.65 -26.75 16.25
C THR A 1036 21.99 -26.38 16.88
N LYS A 1037 22.64 -25.31 16.42
CA LYS A 1037 23.80 -24.74 17.10
C LYS A 1037 23.77 -23.22 17.04
N THR A 1038 23.93 -22.57 18.18
CA THR A 1038 24.26 -21.14 18.27
C THR A 1038 25.73 -20.99 18.66
N VAL A 1039 26.39 -19.99 18.09
CA VAL A 1039 27.72 -19.55 18.52
C VAL A 1039 27.62 -18.08 18.93
N ALA A 1040 28.07 -17.76 20.13
CA ALA A 1040 28.23 -16.40 20.63
C ALA A 1040 29.71 -15.99 20.55
N TYR A 1041 29.96 -14.75 20.14
CA TYR A 1041 31.31 -14.20 20.04
C TYR A 1041 31.50 -13.00 20.98
N THR A 1042 32.68 -12.91 21.57
CA THR A 1042 33.09 -11.72 22.32
C THR A 1042 34.58 -11.48 22.14
N PHE A 1043 34.94 -10.33 21.57
CA PHE A 1043 36.29 -9.79 21.57
C PHE A 1043 36.43 -8.75 22.68
N ARG A 1044 37.39 -8.91 23.58
CA ARG A 1044 37.72 -7.90 24.60
C ARG A 1044 39.16 -8.06 25.08
N LYS A 1045 39.87 -6.95 25.32
CA LYS A 1045 41.27 -6.94 25.84
C LYS A 1045 42.23 -7.82 25.02
N GLY A 1046 42.07 -7.87 23.70
CA GLY A 1046 42.90 -8.69 22.81
C GLY A 1046 42.59 -10.20 22.83
N ILE A 1047 41.43 -10.60 23.34
CA ILE A 1047 40.97 -11.99 23.36
C ILE A 1047 39.63 -12.07 22.65
N LEU A 1048 39.55 -12.87 21.58
CA LEU A 1048 38.30 -13.38 21.04
C LEU A 1048 37.93 -14.67 21.76
N ARG A 1049 36.67 -14.80 22.19
CA ARG A 1049 36.00 -16.05 22.56
C ARG A 1049 34.94 -16.39 21.53
N ALA A 1050 34.81 -17.67 21.22
CA ALA A 1050 33.66 -18.26 20.55
C ALA A 1050 33.09 -19.35 21.46
N GLU A 1051 31.87 -19.14 21.93
CA GLU A 1051 31.17 -20.02 22.88
C GLU A 1051 29.98 -20.66 22.16
N THR A 1052 29.93 -22.00 22.18
CA THR A 1052 29.03 -22.81 21.35
C THR A 1052 27.96 -23.47 22.21
N THR A 1053 26.73 -23.49 21.74
CA THR A 1053 25.58 -24.11 22.41
C THR A 1053 24.75 -24.89 21.38
N GLY A 1054 24.32 -26.10 21.73
CA GLY A 1054 23.65 -27.00 20.80
C GLY A 1054 24.62 -27.90 20.01
N ASP A 1055 24.05 -28.89 19.34
CA ASP A 1055 24.65 -30.13 18.86
C ASP A 1055 24.78 -30.24 17.33
N TYR A 1056 24.19 -29.32 16.56
CA TYR A 1056 24.27 -29.32 15.09
C TYR A 1056 25.72 -29.28 14.57
N LYS A 1057 26.04 -30.18 13.63
CA LYS A 1057 27.42 -30.43 13.16
C LYS A 1057 27.82 -29.50 12.01
N VAL A 1058 28.23 -28.28 12.34
CA VAL A 1058 28.87 -27.35 11.38
C VAL A 1058 30.21 -27.92 10.92
N SER A 1059 30.22 -28.53 9.74
CA SER A 1059 31.32 -29.34 9.23
C SER A 1059 32.46 -28.57 8.52
N PRO A 1060 32.21 -27.47 7.77
CA PRO A 1060 33.30 -26.71 7.15
C PRO A 1060 34.23 -26.07 8.21
N PRO A 1061 35.54 -25.92 7.91
CA PRO A 1061 36.51 -25.30 8.82
C PRO A 1061 36.41 -23.76 8.81
N LEU A 1062 37.03 -23.14 9.81
CA LEU A 1062 37.28 -21.69 9.88
C LEU A 1062 38.69 -21.45 9.30
N VAL A 1063 38.82 -20.70 8.20
CA VAL A 1063 40.12 -20.47 7.54
C VAL A 1063 40.82 -19.19 7.97
N ASN A 1064 40.07 -18.13 8.29
CA ASN A 1064 40.65 -16.85 8.71
C ASN A 1064 39.75 -16.03 9.66
N ILE A 1065 40.40 -15.13 10.41
CA ILE A 1065 39.79 -14.12 11.27
C ILE A 1065 40.43 -12.77 10.96
N THR A 1066 39.61 -11.78 10.62
CA THR A 1066 40.05 -10.40 10.36
C THR A 1066 39.53 -9.48 11.47
N VAL A 1067 40.40 -8.67 12.07
CA VAL A 1067 40.06 -7.76 13.17
C VAL A 1067 40.48 -6.33 12.83
N ALA A 1068 39.51 -5.49 12.46
CA ALA A 1068 39.68 -4.09 12.11
C ALA A 1068 39.45 -3.17 13.32
N GLY A 1069 40.20 -2.06 13.37
CA GLY A 1069 40.04 -1.02 14.40
C GLY A 1069 40.97 -1.14 15.61
N LEU A 1070 41.98 -2.02 15.54
CA LEU A 1070 42.99 -2.21 16.59
C LEU A 1070 43.90 -0.98 16.71
N ARG A 1071 44.11 -0.51 17.95
CA ARG A 1071 44.96 0.65 18.26
C ARG A 1071 46.45 0.34 18.26
N LYS A 1072 46.84 -0.94 18.32
CA LYS A 1072 48.23 -1.40 18.38
C LYS A 1072 48.45 -2.69 17.58
N ALA A 1073 49.60 -2.79 16.92
CA ALA A 1073 50.02 -4.00 16.23
C ALA A 1073 50.25 -5.19 17.21
N PRO A 1074 49.56 -6.33 17.04
CA PRO A 1074 49.91 -7.57 17.73
C PRO A 1074 51.19 -8.19 17.16
N LYS A 1075 52.02 -8.76 18.04
CA LYS A 1075 53.31 -9.41 17.72
C LYS A 1075 53.16 -10.90 17.39
N ARG A 1076 52.17 -11.56 18.00
CA ARG A 1076 51.78 -12.95 17.71
C ARG A 1076 50.33 -13.20 18.12
N VAL A 1077 49.77 -14.29 17.60
CA VAL A 1077 48.45 -14.81 17.95
C VAL A 1077 48.59 -16.23 18.51
N GLU A 1078 47.72 -16.61 19.45
CA GLU A 1078 47.64 -17.96 20.03
C GLU A 1078 46.21 -18.47 19.91
N PHE A 1079 46.00 -19.60 19.24
CA PHE A 1079 44.72 -20.32 19.18
C PHE A 1079 44.66 -21.39 20.28
N HIS A 1080 43.51 -21.53 20.92
CA HIS A 1080 43.21 -22.53 21.95
C HIS A 1080 41.77 -23.01 21.75
N SER A 1081 41.50 -24.30 21.89
CA SER A 1081 40.16 -24.88 21.93
C SER A 1081 40.05 -25.96 23.01
N ASP A 1082 38.83 -26.37 23.33
CA ASP A 1082 38.58 -27.37 24.38
C ASP A 1082 39.10 -28.78 24.01
N GLU A 1083 39.36 -29.05 22.72
CA GLU A 1083 40.05 -30.25 22.23
C GLU A 1083 41.57 -30.23 22.55
N GLY A 1084 42.08 -29.12 23.10
CA GLY A 1084 43.45 -28.95 23.60
C GLY A 1084 44.40 -28.24 22.64
N LYS A 1085 45.61 -27.90 23.13
CA LYS A 1085 46.65 -27.29 22.29
C LYS A 1085 47.28 -28.33 21.36
N GLN A 1086 47.06 -28.17 20.05
CA GLN A 1086 47.92 -28.78 19.04
C GLN A 1086 49.36 -28.26 19.23
N LYS A 1087 50.32 -29.15 19.49
CA LYS A 1087 51.72 -28.78 19.74
C LYS A 1087 52.46 -28.54 18.42
N GLY A 1088 53.14 -27.39 18.32
CA GLY A 1088 54.03 -27.05 17.20
C GLY A 1088 53.41 -26.18 16.10
N LEU A 1089 52.09 -25.99 16.10
CA LEU A 1089 51.40 -25.09 15.18
C LEU A 1089 51.10 -23.73 15.83
N SER A 1090 51.04 -22.66 15.02
CA SER A 1090 50.58 -21.34 15.42
C SER A 1090 49.97 -20.64 14.20
N PRO A 1091 48.80 -19.99 14.29
CA PRO A 1091 48.20 -19.34 13.14
C PRO A 1091 49.10 -18.22 12.60
N LYS A 1092 49.11 -18.05 11.27
CA LYS A 1092 49.81 -16.94 10.64
C LYS A 1092 49.13 -15.62 11.01
N LEU A 1093 49.92 -14.58 11.27
CA LEU A 1093 49.45 -13.24 11.62
C LEU A 1093 50.10 -12.19 10.72
N GLU A 1094 49.28 -11.38 10.08
CA GLU A 1094 49.68 -10.16 9.36
C GLU A 1094 48.93 -8.95 9.94
N TYR A 1095 49.53 -7.75 9.87
CA TYR A 1095 48.93 -6.53 10.38
C TYR A 1095 49.22 -5.34 9.46
N SER A 1096 48.18 -4.61 9.08
CA SER A 1096 48.27 -3.44 8.22
C SER A 1096 47.14 -2.45 8.53
N LYS A 1097 47.45 -1.15 8.59
CA LYS A 1097 46.48 -0.05 8.74
C LYS A 1097 45.42 -0.25 9.85
N GLY A 1098 45.81 -0.72 11.03
CA GLY A 1098 44.85 -0.94 12.15
C GLY A 1098 44.02 -2.22 12.04
N THR A 1099 44.29 -3.06 11.03
CA THR A 1099 43.63 -4.36 10.83
C THR A 1099 44.62 -5.50 10.98
N ALA A 1100 44.27 -6.51 11.78
CA ALA A 1100 44.98 -7.77 11.88
C ALA A 1100 44.28 -8.85 11.05
N TYR A 1101 45.07 -9.66 10.34
CA TYR A 1101 44.62 -10.79 9.55
C TYR A 1101 45.24 -12.06 10.13
N VAL A 1102 44.41 -13.02 10.54
CA VAL A 1102 44.84 -14.31 11.06
C VAL A 1102 44.39 -15.40 10.08
N THR A 1103 45.31 -16.22 9.57
CA THR A 1103 45.04 -17.27 8.58
C THR A 1103 45.60 -18.62 9.01
N GLU A 1104 45.38 -19.67 8.20
CA GLU A 1104 45.81 -21.05 8.47
C GLU A 1104 45.09 -21.68 9.68
N LEU A 1105 43.85 -21.20 9.95
CA LEU A 1105 43.01 -21.68 11.04
C LEU A 1105 42.33 -23.03 10.73
N GLU A 1106 42.31 -23.45 9.48
CA GLU A 1106 41.82 -24.75 9.03
C GLU A 1106 42.63 -25.90 9.64
N HIS A 1107 43.92 -25.72 9.94
CA HIS A 1107 44.72 -26.72 10.65
C HIS A 1107 44.24 -26.95 12.10
N PHE A 1108 43.61 -25.93 12.70
CA PHE A 1108 43.06 -26.00 14.06
C PHE A 1108 41.57 -26.41 14.09
N THR A 1109 40.86 -26.25 12.97
CA THR A 1109 39.39 -26.41 12.87
C THR A 1109 38.94 -27.38 11.75
N TRP A 1110 39.83 -28.22 11.25
CA TRP A 1110 39.61 -29.20 10.17
C TRP A 1110 38.42 -30.15 10.39
N ASN A 1111 37.99 -30.31 11.64
CA ASN A 1111 36.89 -31.17 12.06
C ASN A 1111 35.58 -30.40 12.34
N GLY A 1112 35.51 -29.12 11.98
CA GLY A 1112 34.33 -28.25 12.06
C GLY A 1112 34.62 -26.93 12.77
N ALA A 1113 34.36 -25.79 12.10
CA ALA A 1113 34.63 -24.42 12.59
C ALA A 1113 34.16 -24.14 14.02
N PHE A 1114 33.01 -24.70 14.39
CA PHE A 1114 32.31 -24.46 15.67
C PHE A 1114 31.96 -25.76 16.39
N ARG A 1115 32.82 -26.79 16.22
CA ARG A 1115 32.67 -28.08 16.90
C ARG A 1115 32.84 -27.96 18.42
N HIS A 1116 33.74 -27.08 18.86
CA HIS A 1116 34.09 -26.81 20.25
C HIS A 1116 34.15 -25.30 20.50
N ASN A 1117 34.19 -24.90 21.77
CA ASN A 1117 34.54 -23.53 22.12
C ASN A 1117 36.01 -23.27 21.76
N PHE A 1118 36.33 -22.02 21.38
CA PHE A 1118 37.70 -21.61 21.12
C PHE A 1118 38.00 -20.18 21.58
N GLN A 1119 39.29 -19.92 21.79
CA GLN A 1119 39.83 -18.63 22.20
C GLN A 1119 41.02 -18.25 21.31
N VAL A 1120 40.97 -17.07 20.71
CA VAL A 1120 42.07 -16.51 19.91
C VAL A 1120 42.65 -15.31 20.65
N THR A 1121 43.93 -15.40 21.01
CA THR A 1121 44.58 -14.45 21.92
C THR A 1121 45.70 -13.69 21.21
N PHE A 1122 45.53 -12.39 21.08
CA PHE A 1122 46.50 -11.46 20.47
C PHE A 1122 47.48 -10.97 21.56
N LYS A 1123 48.78 -11.00 21.27
CA LYS A 1123 49.86 -10.56 22.19
C LYS A 1123 50.54 -9.31 21.65
N TYR A 1124 50.76 -8.31 22.50
CA TYR A 1124 51.25 -6.97 22.12
C TYR A 1124 52.64 -6.63 22.68
#